data_AF-A0A1C6GR94-F1
#
_entry.id   AF-A0A1C6GR94-F1
#
_cell.length_a   1.000
_cell.length_b   1.000
_cell.length_c   1.000
_cell.angle_alpha   90.00
_cell.angle_beta   90.00
_cell.angle_gamma   90.00
#
_symmetry.space_group_name_H-M   'P 1'
#
loop_
_entity.id
_entity.type
_entity.pdbx_description
1 polymer ?
#
loop_
_entity_poly.entity_id
_entity_poly.type
_entity_poly.pdbx_seq_one_letter_code
_entity_poly.pdbx_strand_id
1 'polypeptide(L)'
;MPRLSKLIEKLELRLEKKAGHWYKRHKEKLRLYIPLALAAWYFYGMLLNSLKLGRAQTFNATGEVIESIWVFNPFKNFFVMATPFGLGVTAVIVLLVCLITKKGYSRLSGYKFTRDKRGFDILPDGTHGTSGFMDKKEREKILEVGPVEKLTGTVLGKLKDNPDDDDKYADYVALKKNSGLTEHTMVYGATGSGKSRGFVKPFILQCVKRRESLILVDPKAEFYETMSGYLRDQGYEVRLFNLLDMENSDAWNCLAGVHDDPNLVQSIAEVIINNTSNSEERQDFWSKAELNLLVALIHYVGRLKGADGKLKPVHERSLGAIYRMLASESFQSLEETFNGLPYDHPAKAPYGIFKLANRQIWGNIAIGLGNRLAVFQNPLVDKITAYNEIDLTLPGQKPCAYFCAISDQDSSLEFLSSLFFSQMFSHLMNYARRKGERGRLPVIVNVCLEEFCNIGKLVDFKKVLSVCRSRGIHCQLIVQSISQLSDRYEKKEWEELIGNCDIQICLGCNDQMTAKYISDKCGIVTIRVDNNQFPLMPLFSPVYNSTRPYSQTRSNTQRALMQPDEVQRMDNRQCLVLLRGQRPMLLYKIIPDEFSAFQNLRYTPVTEYVPAWRKLLEAEPKEAAAFSAEDAEPPSAQNTDPSPSPEPAADPQPKPEENPEESEKDGREPVYDYEFESEDNGLGMVEKNAASVVGDDEEEEDCGGRIR
;
A
#
# COMPACT_ATOMS: atom_id res chain seq x y z
N MET A 1 0.41 11.11 40.80
CA MET A 1 1.54 11.91 40.29
C MET A 1 2.64 10.94 39.81
N PRO A 2 3.22 11.12 38.61
CA PRO A 2 4.34 10.26 38.18
C PRO A 2 5.53 10.42 39.14
N ARG A 3 6.23 9.30 39.43
CA ARG A 3 7.44 9.30 40.29
C ARG A 3 8.50 10.23 39.71
N LEU A 4 9.16 11.01 40.57
CA LEU A 4 10.22 11.97 40.19
C LEU A 4 11.31 11.32 39.34
N SER A 5 11.67 10.07 39.65
CA SER A 5 12.64 9.28 38.89
C SER A 5 12.24 9.07 37.42
N LYS A 6 10.97 8.76 37.14
CA LYS A 6 10.47 8.63 35.76
C LYS A 6 10.44 9.96 35.01
N LEU A 7 10.29 11.07 35.72
CA LEU A 7 10.34 12.41 35.11
C LEU A 7 11.78 12.81 34.79
N ILE A 8 12.73 12.48 35.66
CA ILE A 8 14.17 12.69 35.46
C ILE A 8 14.66 11.84 34.28
N GLU A 9 14.35 10.54 34.26
CA GLU A 9 14.71 9.65 33.16
C GLU A 9 14.14 10.13 31.81
N LYS A 10 12.88 10.62 31.80
CA LYS A 10 12.26 11.20 30.61
C LYS A 10 12.91 12.53 30.18
N LEU A 11 13.43 13.29 31.13
CA LEU A 11 14.19 14.52 30.88
C LEU A 11 15.57 14.22 30.33
N GLU A 12 16.28 13.25 30.91
CA GLU A 12 17.59 12.77 30.48
C GLU A 12 17.52 12.20 29.06
N LEU A 13 16.57 11.29 28.76
CA LEU A 13 16.36 10.77 27.40
C LEU A 13 16.07 11.89 26.39
N ARG A 14 15.28 12.91 26.77
CA ARG A 14 15.00 14.05 25.89
C ARG A 14 16.21 14.94 25.68
N LEU A 15 17.01 15.14 26.73
CA LEU A 15 18.24 15.92 26.69
C LEU A 15 19.30 15.19 25.88
N GLU A 16 19.50 13.90 26.09
CA GLU A 16 20.42 13.06 25.35
C GLU A 16 20.05 13.01 23.87
N LYS A 17 18.76 12.83 23.54
CA LYS A 17 18.30 12.88 22.15
C LYS A 17 18.61 14.24 21.51
N LYS A 18 18.19 15.35 22.13
CA LYS A 18 18.43 16.70 21.60
C LYS A 18 19.90 17.10 21.54
N ALA A 19 20.66 16.81 22.59
CA ALA A 19 22.08 17.10 22.69
C ALA A 19 22.88 16.20 21.74
N GLY A 20 22.49 14.93 21.59
CA GLY A 20 23.06 13.99 20.62
C GLY A 20 22.85 14.45 19.18
N HIS A 21 21.63 14.88 18.82
CA HIS A 21 21.35 15.50 17.52
C HIS A 21 22.23 16.72 17.27
N TRP A 22 22.28 17.65 18.24
CA TRP A 22 23.04 18.88 18.12
C TRP A 22 24.54 18.60 18.02
N TYR A 23 25.07 17.70 18.85
CA TYR A 23 26.47 17.30 18.86
C TYR A 23 26.86 16.64 17.55
N LYS A 24 26.06 15.68 17.03
CA LYS A 24 26.36 15.00 15.77
C LYS A 24 26.40 15.99 14.60
N ARG A 25 25.48 16.95 14.54
CA ARG A 25 25.44 17.99 13.49
C ARG A 25 26.59 19.00 13.58
N HIS A 26 27.05 19.33 14.77
CA HIS A 26 28.03 20.40 14.98
C HIS A 26 29.39 19.87 15.44
N LYS A 27 29.64 18.55 15.40
CA LYS A 27 30.88 17.91 15.88
C LYS A 27 32.14 18.56 15.32
N GLU A 28 32.15 18.87 14.03
CA GLU A 28 33.29 19.49 13.35
C GLU A 28 33.41 20.98 13.68
N LYS A 29 32.27 21.68 13.81
CA LYS A 29 32.20 23.11 14.12
C LYS A 29 32.35 23.41 15.61
N LEU A 30 32.26 22.42 16.49
CA LEU A 30 32.40 22.57 17.94
C LEU A 30 33.75 23.14 18.34
N ARG A 31 34.83 22.77 17.62
CA ARG A 31 36.17 23.34 17.80
C ARG A 31 36.21 24.86 17.53
N LEU A 32 35.32 25.36 16.67
CA LEU A 32 35.18 26.78 16.36
C LEU A 32 34.16 27.46 17.29
N TYR A 33 33.06 26.80 17.63
CA TYR A 33 32.00 27.38 18.45
C TYR A 33 32.39 27.57 19.92
N ILE A 34 33.19 26.67 20.49
CA ILE A 34 33.65 26.80 21.88
C ILE A 34 34.47 28.09 22.08
N PRO A 35 35.53 28.39 21.29
CA PRO A 35 36.27 29.64 21.45
C PRO A 35 35.43 30.87 21.11
N LEU A 36 34.57 30.81 20.10
CA LEU A 36 33.62 31.91 19.78
C LEU A 36 32.65 32.20 20.93
N ALA A 37 32.10 31.15 21.55
CA ALA A 37 31.19 31.30 22.67
C ALA A 37 31.89 31.86 23.91
N LEU A 38 33.12 31.41 24.20
CA LEU A 38 33.93 31.96 25.29
C LEU A 38 34.31 33.43 25.05
N ALA A 39 34.66 33.79 23.82
CA ALA A 39 34.94 35.18 23.44
C ALA A 39 33.67 36.05 23.57
N ALA A 40 32.53 35.59 23.04
CA ALA A 40 31.25 36.28 23.16
C ALA A 40 30.83 36.45 24.64
N TRP A 41 31.04 35.42 25.46
CA TRP A 41 30.76 35.47 26.89
C TRP A 41 31.63 36.49 27.62
N TYR A 42 32.93 36.52 27.30
CA TYR A 42 33.87 37.50 27.85
C TYR A 42 33.45 38.94 27.48
N PHE A 43 33.15 39.22 26.21
CA PHE A 43 32.72 40.55 25.76
C PHE A 43 31.36 40.95 26.33
N TYR A 44 30.44 40.01 26.50
CA TYR A 44 29.16 40.28 27.18
C TYR A 44 29.37 40.62 28.66
N GLY A 45 30.24 39.89 29.35
CA GLY A 45 30.66 40.21 30.71
C GLY A 45 31.32 41.59 30.82
N MET A 46 32.14 41.95 29.84
CA MET A 46 32.76 43.27 29.74
C MET A 46 31.71 44.39 29.60
N LEU A 47 30.67 44.17 28.78
CA LEU A 47 29.53 45.09 28.65
C LEU A 47 28.77 45.24 29.97
N LEU A 48 28.50 44.14 30.69
CA LEU A 48 27.80 44.19 31.98
C LEU A 48 28.61 44.92 33.06
N ASN A 49 29.93 44.70 33.12
CA ASN A 49 30.82 45.43 34.02
C ASN A 49 30.89 46.92 33.66
N SER A 50 30.91 47.25 32.36
CA SER A 50 30.85 48.63 31.88
C SER A 50 29.55 49.33 32.29
N LEU A 51 28.40 48.66 32.19
CA LEU A 51 27.12 49.22 32.64
C LEU A 51 27.07 49.39 34.16
N LYS A 52 27.69 48.49 34.92
CA LYS A 52 27.79 48.57 36.39
C LYS A 52 28.61 49.76 36.84
N LEU A 53 29.81 49.93 36.26
CA LEU A 53 30.72 51.03 36.57
C LEU A 53 30.19 52.37 36.05
N GLY A 54 29.56 52.39 34.87
CA GLY A 54 28.90 53.58 34.33
C GLY A 54 27.77 54.06 35.24
N ARG A 55 26.93 53.15 35.77
CA ARG A 55 25.91 53.53 36.77
C ARG A 55 26.56 54.12 38.04
N ALA A 56 27.63 53.52 38.54
CA ALA A 56 28.32 54.02 39.73
C ALA A 56 28.95 55.41 39.51
N GLN A 57 29.44 55.69 38.31
CA GLN A 57 30.00 56.98 37.91
C GLN A 57 28.92 58.07 37.76
N THR A 58 27.76 57.74 37.16
CA THR A 58 26.68 58.70 36.95
C THR A 58 25.87 58.98 38.22
N PHE A 59 25.72 57.98 39.09
CA PHE A 59 25.00 58.08 40.36
C PHE A 59 26.00 57.98 41.52
N ASN A 60 26.86 59.01 41.67
CA ASN A 60 27.92 59.09 42.68
C ASN A 60 27.38 58.83 44.10
N ALA A 61 27.73 57.68 44.69
CA ALA A 61 27.41 57.37 46.09
C ALA A 61 28.65 57.33 47.02
N THR A 62 29.88 57.28 46.48
CA THR A 62 31.10 57.01 47.28
C THR A 62 32.29 57.94 47.02
N GLY A 63 32.22 58.89 46.08
CA GLY A 63 33.26 59.91 45.89
C GLY A 63 34.59 59.45 45.30
N GLU A 64 34.73 58.18 44.90
CA GLU A 64 35.92 57.67 44.20
C GLU A 64 35.83 57.96 42.68
N VAL A 65 36.92 58.51 42.12
CA VAL A 65 37.05 58.77 40.68
C VAL A 65 37.33 57.46 39.95
N ILE A 66 36.36 56.99 39.16
CA ILE A 66 36.53 55.79 38.33
C ILE A 66 37.32 56.16 37.07
N GLU A 67 38.60 55.77 37.00
CA GLU A 67 39.50 56.10 35.87
C GLU A 67 39.15 55.37 34.55
N SER A 68 38.50 54.20 34.62
CA SER A 68 38.11 53.45 33.40
C SER A 68 36.82 52.64 33.57
N ILE A 69 35.91 52.77 32.59
CA ILE A 69 34.62 52.06 32.55
C ILE A 69 34.79 50.62 32.02
N TRP A 70 35.91 50.32 31.35
CA TRP A 70 36.16 49.03 30.73
C TRP A 70 37.00 48.11 31.62
N VAL A 71 36.46 46.92 31.94
CA VAL A 71 37.16 45.89 32.71
C VAL A 71 37.73 44.83 31.77
N PHE A 72 39.05 44.71 31.70
CA PHE A 72 39.72 43.70 30.86
C PHE A 72 40.05 42.39 31.60
N ASN A 73 39.71 42.28 32.89
CA ASN A 73 39.99 41.07 33.67
C ASN A 73 39.00 39.94 33.29
N PRO A 74 39.50 38.79 32.78
CA PRO A 74 38.64 37.70 32.32
C PRO A 74 37.79 37.12 33.43
N PHE A 75 38.32 36.88 34.63
CA PHE A 75 37.53 36.32 35.74
C PHE A 75 36.38 37.24 36.15
N LYS A 76 36.63 38.55 36.25
CA LYS A 76 35.57 39.52 36.57
C LYS A 76 34.49 39.58 35.48
N ASN A 77 34.86 39.42 34.21
CA ASN A 77 33.91 39.41 33.09
C ASN A 77 33.13 38.10 33.00
N PHE A 78 33.76 36.94 33.22
CA PHE A 78 33.07 35.65 33.18
C PHE A 78 32.04 35.50 34.30
N PHE A 79 32.32 35.99 35.52
CA PHE A 79 31.45 35.81 36.68
C PHE A 79 30.43 36.93 36.92
N VAL A 80 30.53 38.10 36.26
CA VAL A 80 29.57 39.21 36.49
C VAL A 80 28.14 38.80 36.16
N MET A 81 27.94 37.89 35.20
CA MET A 81 26.61 37.41 34.79
C MET A 81 25.88 36.66 35.92
N ALA A 82 26.64 36.04 36.84
CA ALA A 82 26.10 35.34 38.01
C ALA A 82 25.81 36.26 39.20
N THR A 83 26.12 37.56 39.08
CA THR A 83 25.78 38.55 40.12
C THR A 83 24.32 39.00 39.99
N PRO A 84 23.67 39.46 41.09
CA PRO A 84 22.29 39.97 41.03
C PRO A 84 22.12 41.11 40.02
N PHE A 85 23.12 41.98 39.88
CA PHE A 85 23.12 43.05 38.88
C PHE A 85 23.19 42.50 37.44
N GLY A 86 24.09 41.55 37.17
CA GLY A 86 24.23 40.92 35.87
C GLY A 86 22.95 40.19 35.44
N LEU A 87 22.34 39.42 36.35
CA LEU A 87 21.06 38.75 36.10
C LEU A 87 19.94 39.74 35.81
N GLY A 88 19.84 40.83 36.59
CA GLY A 88 18.82 41.87 36.40
C GLY A 88 18.93 42.59 35.06
N VAL A 89 20.13 43.05 34.68
CA VAL A 89 20.36 43.72 33.39
C VAL A 89 20.15 42.75 32.22
N THR A 90 20.62 41.51 32.35
CA THR A 90 20.38 40.47 31.33
C THR A 90 18.89 40.22 31.14
N ALA A 91 18.09 40.17 32.21
CA ALA A 91 16.64 40.00 32.11
C ALA A 91 15.95 41.15 31.36
N VAL A 92 16.37 42.41 31.61
CA VAL A 92 15.85 43.59 30.89
C VAL A 92 16.24 43.55 29.42
N ILE A 93 17.50 43.23 29.11
CA ILE A 93 17.97 43.10 27.71
C ILE A 93 17.17 42.01 26.99
N VAL A 94 16.97 40.85 27.62
CA VAL A 94 16.17 39.76 27.06
C VAL A 94 14.74 40.21 26.81
N LEU A 95 14.13 40.94 27.75
CA LEU A 95 12.77 41.47 27.60
C LEU A 95 12.68 42.49 26.44
N LEU A 96 13.63 43.41 26.31
CA LEU A 96 13.70 44.36 25.20
C LEU A 96 13.88 43.65 23.86
N VAL A 97 14.76 42.66 23.79
CA VAL A 97 14.95 41.83 22.59
C VAL A 97 13.66 41.07 22.27
N CYS A 98 12.95 40.55 23.27
CA CYS A 98 11.64 39.94 23.06
C CYS A 98 10.62 40.94 22.48
N LEU A 99 10.55 42.18 22.98
CA LEU A 99 9.60 43.17 22.47
C LEU A 99 9.95 43.67 21.06
N ILE A 100 11.23 43.85 20.75
CA ILE A 100 11.71 44.38 19.46
C ILE A 100 11.67 43.31 18.38
N THR A 101 11.95 42.05 18.72
CA THR A 101 11.94 40.97 17.72
C THR A 101 10.52 40.57 17.34
N LYS A 102 10.26 40.42 16.03
CA LYS A 102 8.98 39.91 15.49
C LYS A 102 8.50 38.63 16.20
N LYS A 103 9.44 37.77 16.61
CA LYS A 103 9.15 36.50 17.32
C LYS A 103 8.67 36.69 18.77
N GLY A 104 9.20 37.67 19.50
CA GLY A 104 8.73 37.91 20.86
C GLY A 104 7.45 38.76 20.87
N TYR A 105 7.31 39.71 19.93
CA TYR A 105 6.06 40.42 19.70
C TYR A 105 4.91 39.45 19.37
N SER A 106 5.09 38.50 18.44
CA SER A 106 4.03 37.52 18.11
C SER A 106 3.68 36.59 19.27
N ARG A 107 4.64 36.29 20.16
CA ARG A 107 4.42 35.48 21.35
C ARG A 107 3.59 36.22 22.41
N LEU A 108 3.73 37.55 22.48
CA LEU A 108 2.99 38.44 23.38
C LEU A 108 1.65 38.90 22.80
N SER A 109 1.55 39.09 21.48
CA SER A 109 0.34 39.61 20.80
C SER A 109 -0.78 38.58 20.64
N GLY A 110 -0.53 37.30 20.95
CA GLY A 110 -1.50 36.22 20.81
C GLY A 110 -1.76 35.77 19.36
N TYR A 111 -1.26 36.49 18.35
CA TYR A 111 -1.45 36.18 16.93
C TYR A 111 -0.44 35.13 16.44
N LYS A 112 -0.87 33.87 16.41
CA LYS A 112 -0.03 32.70 16.05
C LYS A 112 -0.30 32.28 14.61
N PHE A 113 0.53 32.74 13.68
CA PHE A 113 0.58 32.20 12.32
C PHE A 113 1.66 31.12 12.24
N THR A 114 1.47 30.14 11.36
CA THR A 114 2.44 29.07 11.10
C THR A 114 3.17 29.35 9.80
N ARG A 115 4.49 29.60 9.87
CA ARG A 115 5.36 29.80 8.70
C ARG A 115 5.62 28.46 8.02
N ASP A 116 5.22 28.33 6.76
CA ASP A 116 5.56 27.18 5.93
C ASP A 116 6.99 27.30 5.38
N LYS A 117 7.68 26.17 5.22
CA LYS A 117 9.04 26.12 4.64
C LYS A 117 9.09 26.65 3.20
N ARG A 118 7.97 26.56 2.47
CA ARG A 118 7.79 27.08 1.12
C ARG A 118 7.69 28.61 1.05
N GLY A 119 7.70 29.31 2.19
CA GLY A 119 7.86 30.76 2.23
C GLY A 119 6.57 31.57 2.35
N PHE A 120 5.46 30.97 2.80
CA PHE A 120 4.21 31.67 3.10
C PHE A 120 3.73 31.44 4.53
N ASP A 121 2.90 32.35 5.04
CA ASP A 121 2.33 32.29 6.39
C ASP A 121 0.92 31.73 6.31
N ILE A 122 0.69 30.57 6.92
CA ILE A 122 -0.66 30.00 7.10
C ILE A 122 -1.30 30.70 8.29
N LEU A 123 -2.44 31.32 8.06
CA LEU A 123 -3.21 32.02 9.06
C LEU A 123 -4.14 31.05 9.80
N PRO A 124 -4.33 31.24 11.12
CA PRO A 124 -5.32 30.48 11.87
C PRO A 124 -6.75 30.90 11.51
N ASP A 125 -6.90 32.11 10.98
CA ASP A 125 -8.17 32.71 10.60
C ASP A 125 -8.70 31.97 9.36
N GLY A 126 -9.72 31.15 9.55
CA GLY A 126 -10.30 30.26 8.53
C GLY A 126 -11.10 30.96 7.42
N THR A 127 -10.67 32.13 6.95
CA THR A 127 -11.42 32.94 5.97
C THR A 127 -11.67 32.20 4.66
N HIS A 128 -10.72 31.35 4.23
CA HIS A 128 -10.88 30.50 3.05
C HIS A 128 -10.74 29.00 3.35
N GLY A 129 -10.10 28.65 4.46
CA GLY A 129 -9.86 27.27 4.86
C GLY A 129 -8.97 27.19 6.10
N THR A 130 -9.22 26.16 6.92
CA THR A 130 -8.55 25.92 8.21
C THR A 130 -7.65 24.68 8.19
N SER A 131 -7.33 24.17 7.00
CA SER A 131 -6.43 23.02 6.87
C SER A 131 -5.01 23.35 7.34
N GLY A 132 -4.16 22.34 7.39
CA GLY A 132 -2.78 22.41 7.86
C GLY A 132 -2.25 21.02 8.13
N PHE A 133 -0.94 20.88 8.30
CA PHE A 133 -0.37 19.62 8.78
C PHE A 133 -0.70 19.39 10.25
N MET A 134 -0.91 18.14 10.63
CA MET A 134 -1.33 17.76 11.97
C MET A 134 -0.33 18.20 13.05
N ASP A 135 -0.86 18.90 14.05
CA ASP A 135 -0.08 19.38 15.18
C ASP A 135 0.23 18.26 16.19
N LYS A 136 1.26 18.48 17.02
CA LYS A 136 1.64 17.52 18.06
C LYS A 136 0.51 17.16 19.04
N LYS A 137 -0.32 18.14 19.43
CA LYS A 137 -1.45 17.92 20.35
C LYS A 137 -2.57 17.08 19.73
N GLU A 138 -2.80 17.24 18.43
CA GLU A 138 -3.78 16.44 17.69
C GLU A 138 -3.27 15.01 17.55
N ARG A 139 -1.99 14.87 17.19
CA ARG A 139 -1.30 13.58 17.09
C ARG A 139 -1.41 12.75 18.36
N GLU A 140 -1.12 13.33 19.53
CA GLU A 140 -1.16 12.61 20.82
C GLU A 140 -2.56 12.07 21.20
N LYS A 141 -3.64 12.56 20.59
CA LYS A 141 -5.01 12.06 20.84
C LYS A 141 -5.28 10.73 20.13
N ILE A 142 -4.85 10.62 18.88
CA ILE A 142 -5.23 9.54 17.96
C ILE A 142 -4.07 8.59 17.60
N LEU A 143 -2.82 8.99 17.86
CA LEU A 143 -1.61 8.28 17.42
C LEU A 143 -0.67 8.01 18.61
N GLU A 144 0.04 6.90 18.51
CA GLU A 144 1.17 6.56 19.35
C GLU A 144 2.46 7.06 18.69
N VAL A 145 3.31 7.73 19.47
CA VAL A 145 4.58 8.28 18.97
C VAL A 145 5.72 7.79 19.84
N GLY A 146 6.73 7.16 19.23
CA GLY A 146 7.88 6.64 19.94
C GLY A 146 8.75 5.71 19.09
N PRO A 147 9.72 4.99 19.69
CA PRO A 147 10.54 4.02 18.98
C PRO A 147 9.69 2.81 18.54
N VAL A 148 10.07 2.18 17.42
CA VAL A 148 9.33 1.09 16.74
C VAL A 148 8.96 -0.04 17.70
N GLU A 149 9.87 -0.42 18.59
CA GLU A 149 9.71 -1.54 19.51
C GLU A 149 8.61 -1.27 20.54
N LYS A 150 8.33 0.00 20.85
CA LYS A 150 7.31 0.38 21.85
C LYS A 150 5.93 0.61 21.24
N LEU A 151 5.82 0.73 19.91
CA LEU A 151 4.54 0.96 19.25
C LEU A 151 3.70 -0.31 19.20
N THR A 152 2.39 -0.17 19.42
CA THR A 152 1.46 -1.30 19.50
C THR A 152 0.51 -1.42 18.31
N GLY A 153 0.32 -0.35 17.53
CA GLY A 153 -0.50 -0.33 16.33
C GLY A 153 0.31 -0.34 15.04
N THR A 154 -0.38 -0.17 13.92
CA THR A 154 0.24 -0.09 12.58
C THR A 154 0.99 1.23 12.42
N VAL A 155 2.29 1.14 12.16
CA VAL A 155 3.21 2.24 11.93
C VAL A 155 2.94 2.81 10.53
N LEU A 156 2.73 4.12 10.48
CA LEU A 156 2.33 4.86 9.28
C LEU A 156 3.49 5.65 8.65
N GLY A 157 4.53 5.95 9.44
CA GLY A 157 5.69 6.71 8.98
C GLY A 157 6.56 7.20 10.13
N LYS A 158 7.61 7.93 9.77
CA LYS A 158 8.63 8.47 10.68
C LYS A 158 8.52 9.99 10.81
N LEU A 159 8.81 10.49 12.00
CA LEU A 159 8.94 11.90 12.31
C LEU A 159 10.41 12.22 12.51
N LYS A 160 10.88 13.21 11.74
CA LYS A 160 12.22 13.78 11.86
C LYS A 160 12.12 15.26 12.14
N ASP A 161 12.89 15.73 13.13
CA ASP A 161 12.98 17.16 13.44
C ASP A 161 13.69 17.93 12.31
N ASN A 162 14.71 17.32 11.70
CA ASN A 162 15.42 17.82 10.52
C ASN A 162 15.57 16.72 9.45
N PRO A 163 15.40 17.02 8.14
CA PRO A 163 15.65 16.06 7.05
C PRO A 163 16.98 15.30 7.15
N ASP A 164 18.04 15.98 7.59
CA ASP A 164 19.41 15.44 7.64
C ASP A 164 19.73 14.69 8.93
N ASP A 165 18.79 14.65 9.89
CA ASP A 165 19.00 13.87 11.11
C ASP A 165 19.13 12.37 10.80
N ASP A 166 19.97 11.68 11.56
CA ASP A 166 20.10 10.23 11.48
C ASP A 166 18.79 9.55 11.92
N ASP A 167 18.35 8.55 11.16
CA ASP A 167 17.08 7.86 11.36
C ASP A 167 17.03 7.08 12.68
N LYS A 168 18.20 6.77 13.30
CA LYS A 168 18.27 6.18 14.64
C LYS A 168 17.63 7.03 15.74
N TYR A 169 17.44 8.32 15.48
CA TYR A 169 16.77 9.24 16.39
C TYR A 169 15.34 9.61 15.94
N ALA A 170 14.85 9.05 14.84
CA ALA A 170 13.48 9.29 14.41
C ALA A 170 12.49 8.69 15.41
N ASP A 171 11.38 9.40 15.65
CA ASP A 171 10.22 8.80 16.31
C ASP A 171 9.28 8.27 15.24
N TYR A 172 8.63 7.15 15.51
CA TYR A 172 7.68 6.53 14.60
C TYR A 172 6.26 6.85 15.05
N VAL A 173 5.35 6.89 14.09
CA VAL A 173 3.94 7.18 14.30
C VAL A 173 3.14 5.94 14.00
N ALA A 174 2.38 5.45 14.97
CA ALA A 174 1.44 4.36 14.77
C ALA A 174 0.02 4.78 15.14
N LEU A 175 -0.96 4.11 14.51
CA LEU A 175 -2.35 4.27 14.91
C LEU A 175 -2.55 3.76 16.34
N LYS A 176 -3.16 4.58 17.21
CA LYS A 176 -3.47 4.16 18.56
C LYS A 176 -4.61 3.14 18.55
N LYS A 177 -4.52 2.11 19.37
CA LYS A 177 -5.63 1.17 19.58
C LYS A 177 -6.87 1.91 20.05
N ASN A 178 -8.04 1.54 19.52
CA ASN A 178 -9.33 2.16 19.83
C ASN A 178 -9.42 3.67 19.50
N SER A 179 -8.71 4.12 18.45
CA SER A 179 -8.82 5.49 17.92
C SER A 179 -10.20 5.83 17.32
N GLY A 180 -11.07 4.83 17.13
CA GLY A 180 -12.34 4.95 16.42
C GLY A 180 -12.22 4.86 14.89
N LEU A 181 -10.98 4.74 14.38
CA LEU A 181 -10.69 4.55 12.96
C LEU A 181 -10.64 3.06 12.61
N THR A 182 -10.93 2.75 11.34
CA THR A 182 -10.59 1.43 10.77
C THR A 182 -9.10 1.32 10.54
N GLU A 183 -8.61 0.09 10.49
CA GLU A 183 -7.26 -0.22 10.00
C GLU A 183 -7.25 -0.52 8.50
N HIS A 184 -8.38 -0.30 7.80
CA HIS A 184 -8.42 -0.34 6.35
C HIS A 184 -7.56 0.79 5.80
N THR A 185 -6.57 0.40 5.01
CA THR A 185 -5.54 1.31 4.51
C THR A 185 -5.55 1.31 3.00
N MET A 186 -5.66 2.49 2.40
CA MET A 186 -5.44 2.70 0.97
C MET A 186 -4.03 3.28 0.78
N VAL A 187 -3.19 2.64 -0.02
CA VAL A 187 -1.83 3.10 -0.33
C VAL A 187 -1.73 3.41 -1.80
N TYR A 188 -1.35 4.64 -2.13
CA TYR A 188 -1.07 5.09 -3.49
C TYR A 188 0.45 5.23 -3.66
N GLY A 189 0.99 4.65 -4.73
CA GLY A 189 2.41 4.76 -5.01
C GLY A 189 2.79 4.35 -6.41
N ALA A 190 3.47 5.21 -7.17
CA ALA A 190 4.03 4.82 -8.47
C ALA A 190 5.06 3.67 -8.34
N THR A 191 5.46 3.06 -9.45
CA THR A 191 6.56 2.09 -9.47
C THR A 191 7.84 2.72 -8.88
N GLY A 192 8.56 1.98 -8.04
CA GLY A 192 9.75 2.50 -7.34
C GLY A 192 9.47 3.46 -6.16
N SER A 193 8.22 3.81 -5.87
CA SER A 193 7.87 4.68 -4.73
C SER A 193 8.09 4.05 -3.35
N GLY A 194 8.49 2.77 -3.28
CA GLY A 194 8.74 2.06 -2.03
C GLY A 194 7.50 1.45 -1.39
N LYS A 195 6.49 1.04 -2.18
CA LYS A 195 5.30 0.30 -1.69
C LYS A 195 5.71 -0.97 -0.92
N SER A 196 6.43 -1.87 -1.58
CA SER A 196 6.82 -3.19 -1.05
C SER A 196 7.80 -3.04 0.12
N ARG A 197 8.91 -2.33 -0.11
CA ARG A 197 9.95 -2.12 0.91
C ARG A 197 9.49 -1.18 2.04
N GLY A 198 8.88 -0.05 1.73
CA GLY A 198 8.58 1.00 2.72
C GLY A 198 7.26 0.83 3.48
N PHE A 199 6.35 -0.02 3.00
CA PHE A 199 5.06 -0.27 3.64
C PHE A 199 4.81 -1.76 3.90
N VAL A 200 4.82 -2.62 2.87
CA VAL A 200 4.40 -4.03 3.00
C VAL A 200 5.31 -4.84 3.93
N LYS A 201 6.63 -4.83 3.72
CA LYS A 201 7.58 -5.57 4.58
C LYS A 201 7.50 -5.12 6.06
N PRO A 202 7.54 -3.81 6.38
CA PRO A 202 7.32 -3.35 7.74
C PRO A 202 5.95 -3.76 8.30
N PHE A 203 4.90 -3.74 7.47
CA PHE A 203 3.57 -4.14 7.89
C PHE A 203 3.50 -5.61 8.30
N ILE A 204 4.09 -6.52 7.50
CA ILE A 204 4.21 -7.95 7.82
C ILE A 204 4.92 -8.15 9.17
N LEU A 205 6.07 -7.52 9.38
CA LEU A 205 6.83 -7.63 10.64
C LEU A 205 6.01 -7.16 11.86
N GLN A 206 5.20 -6.12 11.68
CA GLN A 206 4.33 -5.61 12.74
C GLN A 206 3.15 -6.54 13.03
N CYS A 207 2.56 -7.16 12.02
CA CYS A 207 1.52 -8.19 12.20
C CYS A 207 2.07 -9.39 12.98
N VAL A 208 3.31 -9.82 12.69
CA VAL A 208 3.99 -10.88 13.44
C VAL A 208 4.15 -10.52 14.91
N LYS A 209 4.60 -9.29 15.21
CA LYS A 209 4.69 -8.77 16.58
C LYS A 209 3.35 -8.81 17.31
N ARG A 210 2.24 -8.58 16.60
CA ARG A 210 0.87 -8.58 17.14
C ARG A 210 0.19 -9.96 17.11
N ARG A 211 0.86 -11.00 16.57
CA ARG A 211 0.30 -12.34 16.35
C ARG A 211 -0.98 -12.33 15.50
N GLU A 212 -1.01 -11.46 14.50
CA GLU A 212 -2.12 -11.35 13.55
C GLU A 212 -1.86 -12.21 12.33
N SER A 213 -2.91 -12.76 11.73
CA SER A 213 -2.80 -13.52 10.49
C SER A 213 -2.62 -12.58 9.30
N LEU A 214 -1.95 -13.09 8.27
CA LEU A 214 -1.59 -12.38 7.05
C LEU A 214 -2.11 -13.16 5.85
N ILE A 215 -2.71 -12.42 4.91
CA ILE A 215 -3.06 -12.91 3.59
C ILE A 215 -2.50 -11.89 2.62
N LEU A 216 -1.57 -12.32 1.78
CA LEU A 216 -0.71 -11.46 0.97
C LEU A 216 -0.91 -11.80 -0.49
N VAL A 217 -1.27 -10.81 -1.29
CA VAL A 217 -1.05 -10.90 -2.75
C VAL A 217 0.40 -10.54 -3.01
N ASP A 218 1.08 -11.41 -3.74
CA ASP A 218 2.52 -11.33 -3.96
C ASP A 218 2.84 -11.61 -5.44
N PRO A 219 2.68 -10.62 -6.33
CA PRO A 219 2.77 -10.84 -7.78
C PRO A 219 4.12 -11.37 -8.26
N LYS A 220 5.16 -11.31 -7.42
CA LYS A 220 6.53 -11.74 -7.74
C LYS A 220 7.04 -12.83 -6.81
N ALA A 221 6.18 -13.37 -5.95
CA ALA A 221 6.55 -14.26 -4.85
C ALA A 221 7.68 -13.72 -3.93
N GLU A 222 7.98 -12.42 -3.97
CA GLU A 222 9.12 -11.82 -3.27
C GLU A 222 8.92 -11.89 -1.74
N PHE A 223 7.69 -11.69 -1.27
CA PHE A 223 7.40 -11.77 0.17
C PHE A 223 7.42 -13.21 0.65
N TYR A 224 6.91 -14.15 -0.15
CA TYR A 224 7.03 -15.56 0.18
C TYR A 224 8.51 -15.93 0.31
N GLU A 225 9.32 -15.60 -0.69
CA GLU A 225 10.73 -15.99 -0.68
C GLU A 225 11.50 -15.34 0.47
N THR A 226 11.26 -14.06 0.74
CA THR A 226 12.04 -13.34 1.75
C THR A 226 11.55 -13.55 3.18
N MET A 227 10.27 -13.89 3.39
CA MET A 227 9.65 -13.87 4.72
C MET A 227 9.03 -15.20 5.17
N SER A 228 8.77 -16.15 4.27
CA SER A 228 8.11 -17.42 4.65
C SER A 228 8.93 -18.22 5.66
N GLY A 229 10.26 -18.26 5.52
CA GLY A 229 11.15 -18.92 6.47
C GLY A 229 11.04 -18.32 7.88
N TYR A 230 11.12 -17.00 7.98
CA TYR A 230 10.95 -16.27 9.24
C TYR A 230 9.55 -16.49 9.85
N LEU A 231 8.49 -16.46 9.05
CA LEU A 231 7.12 -16.69 9.53
C LEU A 231 6.94 -18.10 10.12
N ARG A 232 7.49 -19.13 9.47
CA ARG A 232 7.52 -20.49 10.01
C ARG A 232 8.28 -20.56 11.33
N ASP A 233 9.43 -19.90 11.43
CA ASP A 233 10.23 -19.85 12.66
C ASP A 233 9.46 -19.15 13.81
N GLN A 234 8.56 -18.22 13.49
CA GLN A 234 7.66 -17.57 14.45
C GLN A 234 6.40 -18.40 14.76
N GLY A 235 6.26 -19.61 14.20
CA GLY A 235 5.15 -20.53 14.44
C GLY A 235 3.88 -20.22 13.65
N TYR A 236 3.99 -19.51 12.52
CA TYR A 236 2.86 -19.30 11.61
C TYR A 236 2.62 -20.54 10.76
N GLU A 237 1.34 -20.85 10.49
CA GLU A 237 0.98 -21.73 9.39
C GLU A 237 1.18 -20.97 8.08
N VAL A 238 2.17 -21.38 7.28
CA VAL A 238 2.48 -20.74 6.00
C VAL A 238 1.93 -21.58 4.86
N ARG A 239 1.12 -20.96 4.00
CA ARG A 239 0.60 -21.55 2.76
C ARG A 239 0.88 -20.65 1.57
N LEU A 240 1.11 -21.25 0.41
CA LEU A 240 1.40 -20.59 -0.84
C LEU A 240 0.44 -21.10 -1.92
N PHE A 241 -0.50 -20.27 -2.34
CA PHE A 241 -1.26 -20.47 -3.56
C PHE A 241 -0.52 -19.78 -4.70
N ASN A 242 0.15 -20.55 -5.55
CA ASN A 242 1.04 -20.06 -6.59
C ASN A 242 0.47 -20.30 -7.99
N LEU A 243 0.10 -19.23 -8.67
CA LEU A 243 -0.34 -19.24 -10.06
C LEU A 243 0.79 -18.95 -11.06
N LEU A 244 2.00 -18.65 -10.57
CA LEU A 244 3.22 -18.49 -11.37
C LEU A 244 3.93 -19.85 -11.51
N ASP A 245 4.42 -20.40 -10.40
CA ASP A 245 5.03 -21.73 -10.33
C ASP A 245 4.06 -22.72 -9.68
N MET A 246 3.08 -23.15 -10.46
CA MET A 246 1.97 -24.02 -10.00
C MET A 246 2.45 -25.37 -9.44
N GLU A 247 3.61 -25.82 -9.92
CA GLU A 247 4.34 -26.98 -9.42
C GLU A 247 4.67 -26.88 -7.91
N ASN A 248 4.88 -25.67 -7.42
CA ASN A 248 5.21 -25.34 -6.04
C ASN A 248 4.04 -24.63 -5.33
N SER A 249 2.80 -24.90 -5.74
CA SER A 249 1.59 -24.37 -5.09
C SER A 249 0.97 -25.38 -4.15
N ASP A 250 0.57 -24.95 -2.94
CA ASP A 250 -0.48 -25.63 -2.19
C ASP A 250 -1.77 -25.68 -3.02
N ALA A 251 -2.55 -26.75 -2.86
CA ALA A 251 -3.79 -26.91 -3.59
C ALA A 251 -4.99 -26.33 -2.83
N TRP A 252 -5.94 -25.77 -3.57
CA TRP A 252 -7.22 -25.30 -3.05
C TRP A 252 -8.34 -25.64 -4.02
N ASN A 253 -9.31 -26.41 -3.55
CA ASN A 253 -10.48 -26.80 -4.34
C ASN A 253 -11.70 -25.99 -3.91
N CYS A 254 -12.17 -25.12 -4.81
CA CYS A 254 -13.34 -24.27 -4.60
C CYS A 254 -14.65 -25.06 -4.39
N LEU A 255 -14.67 -26.35 -4.77
CA LEU A 255 -15.80 -27.27 -4.61
C LEU A 255 -15.71 -28.13 -3.33
N ALA A 256 -14.62 -28.05 -2.55
CA ALA A 256 -14.42 -28.93 -1.39
C ALA A 256 -15.59 -28.87 -0.37
N GLY A 257 -16.25 -27.71 -0.23
CA GLY A 257 -17.35 -27.48 0.70
C GLY A 257 -18.77 -27.42 0.10
N VAL A 258 -18.95 -27.57 -1.23
CA VAL A 258 -20.28 -27.37 -1.86
C VAL A 258 -21.31 -28.46 -1.53
N HIS A 259 -20.84 -29.59 -1.01
CA HIS A 259 -21.70 -30.63 -0.46
C HIS A 259 -22.42 -30.12 0.79
N ASP A 260 -21.67 -29.46 1.69
CA ASP A 260 -22.14 -29.05 3.01
C ASP A 260 -22.86 -27.69 3.00
N ASP A 261 -22.46 -26.78 2.11
CA ASP A 261 -23.14 -25.50 1.89
C ASP A 261 -23.52 -25.34 0.41
N PRO A 262 -24.76 -25.74 0.03
CA PRO A 262 -25.25 -25.60 -1.33
C PRO A 262 -25.28 -24.15 -1.85
N ASN A 263 -25.31 -23.15 -0.96
CA ASN A 263 -25.35 -21.74 -1.36
C ASN A 263 -24.02 -21.28 -1.98
N LEU A 264 -22.92 -22.00 -1.73
CA LEU A 264 -21.62 -21.71 -2.35
C LEU A 264 -21.65 -21.89 -3.86
N VAL A 265 -22.50 -22.79 -4.38
CA VAL A 265 -22.54 -23.14 -5.80
C VAL A 265 -22.87 -21.92 -6.67
N GLN A 266 -23.91 -21.17 -6.29
CA GLN A 266 -24.31 -19.97 -7.02
C GLN A 266 -23.19 -18.93 -7.03
N SER A 267 -22.59 -18.67 -5.86
CA SER A 267 -21.50 -17.70 -5.73
C SER A 267 -20.27 -18.10 -6.56
N ILE A 268 -19.92 -19.39 -6.59
CA ILE A 268 -18.80 -19.90 -7.40
C ILE A 268 -19.07 -19.66 -8.88
N ALA A 269 -20.24 -20.07 -9.35
CA ALA A 269 -20.61 -19.95 -10.75
C ALA A 269 -20.66 -18.47 -11.21
N GLU A 270 -21.24 -17.58 -10.40
CA GLU A 270 -21.29 -16.14 -10.68
C GLU A 270 -19.91 -15.51 -10.77
N VAL A 271 -18.97 -15.88 -9.88
CA VAL A 271 -17.60 -15.34 -9.91
C VAL A 271 -16.88 -15.81 -11.18
N ILE A 272 -17.04 -17.07 -11.58
CA ILE A 272 -16.45 -17.62 -12.82
C ILE A 272 -17.00 -16.87 -14.03
N ILE A 273 -18.31 -16.76 -14.18
CA ILE A 273 -18.95 -16.07 -15.32
C ILE A 273 -18.54 -14.59 -15.36
N ASN A 274 -18.57 -13.88 -14.23
CA ASN A 274 -18.27 -12.44 -14.20
C ASN A 274 -16.81 -12.11 -14.55
N ASN A 275 -15.85 -12.94 -14.12
CA ASN A 275 -14.43 -12.69 -14.36
C ASN A 275 -13.94 -13.21 -15.73
N THR A 276 -14.74 -14.05 -16.40
CA THR A 276 -14.42 -14.55 -17.75
C THR A 276 -15.25 -13.88 -18.85
N SER A 277 -16.27 -13.09 -18.50
CA SER A 277 -17.05 -12.27 -19.45
C SER A 277 -16.53 -10.83 -19.54
N ASN A 278 -16.59 -10.28 -20.75
CA ASN A 278 -16.47 -8.84 -20.97
C ASN A 278 -17.67 -8.07 -20.38
N SER A 279 -17.53 -6.76 -20.19
CA SER A 279 -18.56 -5.91 -19.56
C SER A 279 -19.91 -5.96 -20.29
N GLU A 280 -19.92 -6.10 -21.61
CA GLU A 280 -21.13 -6.21 -22.44
C GLU A 280 -21.78 -7.60 -22.36
N GLU A 281 -20.98 -8.66 -22.22
CA GLU A 281 -21.45 -10.05 -22.18
C GLU A 281 -22.05 -10.47 -20.84
N ARG A 282 -21.70 -9.78 -19.73
CA ARG A 282 -22.11 -10.15 -18.36
C ARG A 282 -23.63 -10.21 -18.13
N GLN A 283 -24.42 -9.56 -18.97
CA GLN A 283 -25.90 -9.55 -18.86
C GLN A 283 -26.61 -10.26 -20.00
N ASP A 284 -25.85 -10.81 -20.95
CA ASP A 284 -26.39 -11.46 -22.13
C ASP A 284 -27.08 -12.80 -21.79
N PHE A 285 -28.02 -13.20 -22.64
CA PHE A 285 -28.71 -14.47 -22.60
C PHE A 285 -27.72 -15.66 -22.50
N TRP A 286 -26.61 -15.60 -23.24
CA TRP A 286 -25.58 -16.65 -23.23
C TRP A 286 -24.96 -16.85 -21.85
N SER A 287 -24.52 -15.77 -21.19
CA SER A 287 -23.95 -15.83 -19.83
C SER A 287 -24.94 -16.41 -18.81
N LYS A 288 -26.24 -16.12 -18.95
CA LYS A 288 -27.29 -16.69 -18.07
C LYS A 288 -27.51 -18.19 -18.32
N ALA A 289 -27.47 -18.62 -19.58
CA ALA A 289 -27.62 -20.03 -19.93
C ALA A 289 -26.40 -20.85 -19.48
N GLU A 290 -25.19 -20.32 -19.70
CA GLU A 290 -23.93 -20.89 -19.22
C GLU A 290 -23.89 -20.98 -17.69
N LEU A 291 -24.36 -19.94 -16.99
CA LEU A 291 -24.48 -19.93 -15.54
C LEU A 291 -25.35 -21.09 -15.03
N ASN A 292 -26.54 -21.28 -15.60
CA ASN A 292 -27.44 -22.36 -15.18
C ASN A 292 -26.84 -23.75 -15.44
N LEU A 293 -26.18 -23.95 -16.59
CA LEU A 293 -25.48 -25.19 -16.89
C LEU A 293 -24.33 -25.44 -15.91
N LEU A 294 -23.53 -24.43 -15.61
CA LEU A 294 -22.42 -24.51 -14.66
C LEU A 294 -22.90 -24.83 -13.24
N VAL A 295 -23.95 -24.16 -12.75
CA VAL A 295 -24.56 -24.42 -11.44
C VAL A 295 -25.04 -25.88 -11.35
N ALA A 296 -25.68 -26.38 -12.40
CA ALA A 296 -26.11 -27.78 -12.48
C ALA A 296 -24.92 -28.75 -12.40
N LEU A 297 -23.87 -28.50 -13.19
CA LEU A 297 -22.67 -29.33 -13.22
C LEU A 297 -21.91 -29.31 -11.89
N ILE A 298 -21.79 -28.15 -11.23
CA ILE A 298 -21.17 -28.05 -9.91
C ILE A 298 -21.96 -28.84 -8.87
N HIS A 299 -23.29 -28.74 -8.87
CA HIS A 299 -24.12 -29.53 -7.94
C HIS A 299 -23.95 -31.03 -8.16
N TYR A 300 -23.83 -31.47 -9.42
CA TYR A 300 -23.58 -32.85 -9.79
C TYR A 300 -22.18 -33.31 -9.35
N VAL A 301 -21.13 -32.66 -9.83
CA VAL A 301 -19.73 -33.02 -9.54
C VAL A 301 -19.41 -32.96 -8.05
N GLY A 302 -19.90 -31.94 -7.34
CA GLY A 302 -19.70 -31.82 -5.89
C GLY A 302 -20.31 -32.98 -5.08
N ARG A 303 -21.25 -33.72 -5.65
CA ARG A 303 -21.98 -34.85 -5.04
C ARG A 303 -21.71 -36.20 -5.71
N LEU A 304 -20.70 -36.27 -6.58
CA LEU A 304 -20.31 -37.52 -7.23
C LEU A 304 -19.99 -38.59 -6.19
N LYS A 305 -20.56 -39.78 -6.41
CA LYS A 305 -20.39 -40.95 -5.55
C LYS A 305 -19.70 -42.08 -6.31
N GLY A 306 -18.88 -42.85 -5.60
CA GLY A 306 -18.28 -44.08 -6.11
C GLY A 306 -19.30 -45.23 -6.19
N ALA A 307 -18.85 -46.39 -6.67
CA ALA A 307 -19.66 -47.61 -6.72
C ALA A 307 -20.09 -48.09 -5.32
N ASP A 308 -19.36 -47.68 -4.27
CA ASP A 308 -19.65 -47.95 -2.87
C ASP A 308 -20.71 -47.01 -2.25
N GLY A 309 -21.25 -46.08 -3.04
CA GLY A 309 -22.26 -45.11 -2.61
C GLY A 309 -21.71 -43.97 -1.73
N LYS A 310 -20.40 -43.92 -1.48
CA LYS A 310 -19.74 -42.82 -0.76
C LYS A 310 -19.33 -41.72 -1.71
N LEU A 311 -19.18 -40.50 -1.17
CA LEU A 311 -18.65 -39.39 -1.96
C LEU A 311 -17.25 -39.73 -2.47
N LYS A 312 -17.02 -39.45 -3.74
CA LYS A 312 -15.69 -39.58 -4.34
C LYS A 312 -14.68 -38.66 -3.62
N PRO A 313 -13.37 -39.00 -3.66
CA PRO A 313 -12.31 -38.13 -3.17
C PRO A 313 -12.43 -36.70 -3.72
N VAL A 314 -11.96 -35.71 -2.94
CA VAL A 314 -12.06 -34.28 -3.32
C VAL A 314 -11.38 -34.00 -4.66
N HIS A 315 -10.26 -34.67 -4.97
CA HIS A 315 -9.52 -34.49 -6.23
C HIS A 315 -10.27 -34.99 -7.47
N GLU A 316 -11.27 -35.87 -7.32
CA GLU A 316 -12.17 -36.27 -8.41
C GLU A 316 -13.39 -35.35 -8.54
N ARG A 317 -13.57 -34.40 -7.60
CA ARG A 317 -14.70 -33.46 -7.54
C ARG A 317 -14.19 -32.03 -7.73
N SER A 318 -13.64 -31.74 -8.91
CA SER A 318 -13.01 -30.46 -9.27
C SER A 318 -13.71 -29.75 -10.44
N LEU A 319 -13.37 -28.47 -10.66
CA LEU A 319 -13.79 -27.77 -11.88
C LEU A 319 -13.19 -28.41 -13.14
N GLY A 320 -11.99 -28.98 -13.07
CA GLY A 320 -11.41 -29.74 -14.18
C GLY A 320 -12.18 -31.04 -14.49
N ALA A 321 -12.83 -31.65 -13.50
CA ALA A 321 -13.77 -32.75 -13.76
C ALA A 321 -14.98 -32.28 -14.58
N ILE A 322 -15.53 -31.09 -14.29
CA ILE A 322 -16.61 -30.49 -15.09
C ILE A 322 -16.12 -30.21 -16.51
N TYR A 323 -14.93 -29.64 -16.66
CA TYR A 323 -14.34 -29.38 -17.98
C TYR A 323 -14.18 -30.66 -18.80
N ARG A 324 -13.65 -31.74 -18.19
CA ARG A 324 -13.55 -33.05 -18.84
C ARG A 324 -14.91 -33.59 -19.27
N MET A 325 -15.93 -33.53 -18.40
CA MET A 325 -17.28 -33.96 -18.75
C MET A 325 -17.81 -33.20 -19.98
N LEU A 326 -17.65 -31.87 -20.03
CA LEU A 326 -18.06 -31.05 -21.17
C LEU A 326 -17.30 -31.38 -22.46
N ALA A 327 -16.02 -31.78 -22.34
CA ALA A 327 -15.17 -32.07 -23.48
C ALA A 327 -15.35 -33.50 -24.02
N SER A 328 -15.67 -34.48 -23.16
CA SER A 328 -15.71 -35.90 -23.52
C SER A 328 -17.11 -36.49 -23.66
N GLU A 329 -18.13 -35.92 -23.01
CA GLU A 329 -19.47 -36.49 -23.01
C GLU A 329 -20.39 -35.82 -24.04
N SER A 330 -21.30 -36.61 -24.63
CA SER A 330 -22.35 -36.06 -25.49
C SER A 330 -23.48 -35.44 -24.65
N PHE A 331 -24.20 -34.46 -25.21
CA PHE A 331 -25.39 -33.91 -24.55
C PHE A 331 -26.45 -34.96 -24.23
N GLN A 332 -26.53 -36.03 -25.03
CA GLN A 332 -27.43 -37.14 -24.75
C GLN A 332 -27.00 -37.88 -23.48
N SER A 333 -25.71 -38.17 -23.33
CA SER A 333 -25.15 -38.78 -22.10
C SER A 333 -25.38 -37.90 -20.88
N LEU A 334 -25.17 -36.58 -21.00
CA LEU A 334 -25.47 -35.64 -19.92
C LEU A 334 -26.97 -35.65 -19.59
N GLU A 335 -27.85 -35.61 -20.60
CA GLU A 335 -29.29 -35.65 -20.38
C GLU A 335 -29.75 -36.94 -19.68
N GLU A 336 -29.23 -38.10 -20.10
CA GLU A 336 -29.48 -39.39 -19.44
C GLU A 336 -29.00 -39.39 -17.98
N THR A 337 -27.79 -38.87 -17.74
CA THR A 337 -27.19 -38.73 -16.42
C THR A 337 -28.06 -37.87 -15.49
N PHE A 338 -28.46 -36.68 -15.94
CA PHE A 338 -29.29 -35.76 -15.16
C PHE A 338 -30.72 -36.26 -14.95
N ASN A 339 -31.30 -36.97 -15.93
CA ASN A 339 -32.61 -37.59 -15.79
C ASN A 339 -32.59 -38.73 -14.75
N GLY A 340 -31.50 -39.50 -14.72
CA GLY A 340 -31.29 -40.60 -13.76
C GLY A 340 -31.05 -40.17 -12.31
N LEU A 341 -30.80 -38.88 -12.05
CA LEU A 341 -30.64 -38.37 -10.69
C LEU A 341 -31.95 -38.49 -9.87
N PRO A 342 -31.87 -38.55 -8.53
CA PRO A 342 -33.04 -38.41 -7.65
C PRO A 342 -33.83 -37.12 -7.92
N TYR A 343 -35.14 -37.12 -7.66
CA TYR A 343 -36.01 -35.96 -7.90
C TYR A 343 -35.61 -34.73 -7.08
N ASP A 344 -35.15 -34.95 -5.85
CA ASP A 344 -34.69 -33.95 -4.89
C ASP A 344 -33.23 -33.51 -5.11
N HIS A 345 -32.55 -34.04 -6.14
CA HIS A 345 -31.16 -33.67 -6.40
C HIS A 345 -31.05 -32.20 -6.84
N PRO A 346 -30.22 -31.37 -6.18
CA PRO A 346 -30.19 -29.93 -6.40
C PRO A 346 -29.76 -29.52 -7.82
N ALA A 347 -29.07 -30.41 -8.54
CA ALA A 347 -28.68 -30.18 -9.93
C ALA A 347 -29.85 -30.20 -10.93
N LYS A 348 -31.00 -30.80 -10.58
CA LYS A 348 -32.14 -30.93 -11.52
C LYS A 348 -32.81 -29.61 -11.86
N ALA A 349 -33.02 -28.74 -10.87
CA ALA A 349 -33.66 -27.45 -11.09
C ALA A 349 -32.88 -26.53 -12.07
N PRO A 350 -31.58 -26.24 -11.86
CA PRO A 350 -30.80 -25.42 -12.78
C PRO A 350 -30.64 -26.08 -14.16
N TYR A 351 -30.49 -27.41 -14.22
CA TYR A 351 -30.47 -28.13 -15.50
C TYR A 351 -31.80 -28.04 -16.25
N GLY A 352 -32.92 -28.12 -15.53
CA GLY A 352 -34.26 -27.96 -16.09
C GLY A 352 -34.48 -26.58 -16.70
N ILE A 353 -33.94 -25.52 -16.07
CA ILE A 353 -33.96 -24.16 -16.62
C ILE A 353 -33.09 -24.07 -17.88
N PHE A 354 -31.89 -24.64 -17.87
CA PHE A 354 -31.03 -24.74 -19.05
C PHE A 354 -31.75 -25.45 -20.22
N LYS A 355 -32.53 -26.50 -19.94
CA LYS A 355 -33.32 -27.22 -20.94
C LYS A 355 -34.43 -26.40 -21.60
N LEU A 356 -34.84 -25.27 -21.02
CA LEU A 356 -35.81 -24.36 -21.65
C LEU A 356 -35.20 -23.62 -22.86
N ALA A 357 -33.88 -23.53 -22.95
CA ALA A 357 -33.21 -23.04 -24.16
C ALA A 357 -33.42 -24.02 -25.32
N ASN A 358 -33.57 -23.49 -26.54
CA ASN A 358 -33.72 -24.32 -27.74
C ASN A 358 -32.53 -25.30 -27.88
N ARG A 359 -32.81 -26.58 -28.12
CA ARG A 359 -31.78 -27.63 -28.24
C ARG A 359 -30.74 -27.33 -29.32
N GLN A 360 -31.09 -26.56 -30.36
CA GLN A 360 -30.18 -26.14 -31.42
C GLN A 360 -29.03 -25.24 -30.92
N ILE A 361 -29.21 -24.52 -29.81
CA ILE A 361 -28.21 -23.60 -29.27
C ILE A 361 -27.44 -24.16 -28.06
N TRP A 362 -27.75 -25.39 -27.61
CA TRP A 362 -27.03 -26.02 -26.49
C TRP A 362 -25.54 -26.17 -26.78
N GLY A 363 -25.18 -26.51 -28.03
CA GLY A 363 -23.80 -26.58 -28.48
C GLY A 363 -23.05 -25.28 -28.24
N ASN A 364 -23.64 -24.14 -28.61
CA ASN A 364 -23.03 -22.82 -28.41
C ASN A 364 -22.84 -22.50 -26.92
N ILE A 365 -23.82 -22.84 -26.08
CA ILE A 365 -23.73 -22.62 -24.62
C ILE A 365 -22.61 -23.47 -24.01
N ALA A 366 -22.49 -24.75 -24.38
CA ALA A 366 -21.43 -25.60 -23.85
C ALA A 366 -20.05 -25.21 -24.37
N ILE A 367 -19.93 -24.76 -25.63
CA ILE A 367 -18.68 -24.22 -26.17
C ILE A 367 -18.28 -22.96 -25.40
N GLY A 368 -19.22 -22.04 -25.18
CA GLY A 368 -18.98 -20.83 -24.39
C GLY A 368 -18.52 -21.15 -22.96
N LEU A 369 -19.22 -22.05 -22.26
CA LEU A 369 -18.81 -22.51 -20.94
C LEU A 369 -17.46 -23.25 -20.97
N GLY A 370 -17.21 -24.09 -21.98
CA GLY A 370 -15.96 -24.80 -22.19
C GLY A 370 -14.78 -23.86 -22.37
N ASN A 371 -14.95 -22.76 -23.12
CA ASN A 371 -13.93 -21.73 -23.31
C ASN A 371 -13.59 -21.02 -21.99
N ARG A 372 -14.58 -20.74 -21.14
CA ARG A 372 -14.35 -20.15 -19.81
C ARG A 372 -13.58 -21.07 -18.87
N LEU A 373 -13.78 -22.38 -19.01
CA LEU A 373 -13.13 -23.41 -18.22
C LEU A 373 -11.85 -23.96 -18.89
N ALA A 374 -11.41 -23.39 -20.01
CA ALA A 374 -10.29 -23.91 -20.79
C ALA A 374 -8.96 -23.91 -20.03
N VAL A 375 -8.81 -23.09 -18.99
CA VAL A 375 -7.58 -23.08 -18.16
C VAL A 375 -7.32 -24.43 -17.48
N PHE A 376 -8.35 -25.25 -17.25
CA PHE A 376 -8.23 -26.59 -16.68
C PHE A 376 -7.66 -27.62 -17.66
N GLN A 377 -7.41 -27.24 -18.93
CA GLN A 377 -6.58 -28.03 -19.84
C GLN A 377 -5.14 -28.12 -19.34
N ASN A 378 -4.66 -27.09 -18.62
CA ASN A 378 -3.34 -27.13 -18.01
C ASN A 378 -3.37 -28.15 -16.84
N PRO A 379 -2.59 -29.24 -16.90
CA PRO A 379 -2.60 -30.27 -15.86
C PRO A 379 -2.22 -29.74 -14.48
N LEU A 380 -1.39 -28.70 -14.40
CA LEU A 380 -1.01 -28.10 -13.12
C LEU A 380 -2.17 -27.30 -12.52
N VAL A 381 -2.90 -26.52 -13.32
CA VAL A 381 -4.11 -25.80 -12.86
C VAL A 381 -5.15 -26.78 -12.33
N ASP A 382 -5.41 -27.88 -13.05
CA ASP A 382 -6.33 -28.92 -12.59
C ASP A 382 -5.84 -29.55 -11.28
N LYS A 383 -4.55 -29.89 -11.15
CA LYS A 383 -3.99 -30.46 -9.90
C LYS A 383 -4.14 -29.51 -8.71
N ILE A 384 -3.72 -28.25 -8.83
CA ILE A 384 -3.78 -27.29 -7.73
C ILE A 384 -5.22 -26.89 -7.36
N THR A 385 -6.20 -27.16 -8.23
CA THR A 385 -7.63 -26.90 -7.96
C THR A 385 -8.45 -28.17 -7.67
N ALA A 386 -7.85 -29.36 -7.78
CA ALA A 386 -8.46 -30.63 -7.46
C ALA A 386 -8.25 -31.00 -5.99
N TYR A 387 -7.02 -30.88 -5.48
CA TYR A 387 -6.71 -31.15 -4.08
C TYR A 387 -7.08 -29.95 -3.18
N ASN A 388 -7.14 -30.18 -1.86
CA ASN A 388 -7.54 -29.14 -0.91
C ASN A 388 -6.66 -29.17 0.34
N GLU A 389 -5.65 -28.31 0.37
CA GLU A 389 -4.65 -28.15 1.44
C GLU A 389 -4.79 -26.81 2.17
N ILE A 390 -5.36 -25.80 1.51
CA ILE A 390 -5.55 -24.46 2.07
C ILE A 390 -6.92 -24.38 2.78
N ASP A 391 -6.90 -24.31 4.11
CA ASP A 391 -8.09 -24.02 4.90
C ASP A 391 -8.33 -22.50 4.97
N LEU A 392 -9.40 -22.04 4.31
CA LEU A 392 -9.77 -20.62 4.23
C LEU A 392 -10.26 -20.02 5.56
N THR A 393 -10.58 -20.84 6.57
CA THR A 393 -11.04 -20.37 7.89
C THR A 393 -9.91 -20.26 8.91
N LEU A 394 -8.84 -21.04 8.73
CA LEU A 394 -7.72 -21.17 9.66
C LEU A 394 -7.03 -19.84 10.04
N PRO A 395 -6.87 -18.85 9.12
CA PRO A 395 -6.33 -17.53 9.47
C PRO A 395 -7.13 -16.81 10.55
N GLY A 396 -8.43 -17.08 10.67
CA GLY A 396 -9.28 -16.52 11.72
C GLY A 396 -9.14 -17.24 13.08
N GLN A 397 -8.48 -18.40 13.12
CA GLN A 397 -8.40 -19.29 14.29
C GLN A 397 -7.03 -19.24 14.96
N LYS A 398 -5.96 -19.25 14.16
CA LYS A 398 -4.56 -19.22 14.63
C LYS A 398 -3.72 -18.33 13.68
N PRO A 399 -2.54 -17.85 14.10
CA PRO A 399 -1.66 -17.08 13.24
C PRO A 399 -1.26 -17.86 11.98
N CYS A 400 -1.70 -17.38 10.82
CA CYS A 400 -1.39 -17.95 9.51
C CYS A 400 -0.81 -16.86 8.59
N ALA A 401 0.01 -17.26 7.62
CA ALA A 401 0.49 -16.40 6.56
C ALA A 401 0.24 -17.07 5.22
N TYR A 402 -0.78 -16.63 4.50
CA TYR A 402 -1.15 -17.15 3.20
C TYR A 402 -0.62 -16.21 2.13
N PHE A 403 0.15 -16.75 1.21
CA PHE A 403 0.71 -16.02 0.07
C PHE A 403 -0.05 -16.45 -1.19
N CYS A 404 -0.50 -15.48 -1.96
CA CYS A 404 -1.17 -15.66 -3.24
C CYS A 404 -0.28 -15.04 -4.31
N ALA A 405 0.54 -15.87 -4.96
CA ALA A 405 1.36 -15.44 -6.08
C ALA A 405 0.50 -15.45 -7.35
N ILE A 406 0.22 -14.25 -7.87
CA ILE A 406 -0.63 -14.03 -9.03
C ILE A 406 0.19 -13.37 -10.15
N SER A 407 -0.10 -13.69 -11.41
CA SER A 407 0.55 -13.01 -12.53
C SER A 407 0.06 -11.56 -12.66
N ASP A 408 0.99 -10.65 -12.93
CA ASP A 408 0.71 -9.26 -13.30
C ASP A 408 0.41 -9.09 -14.80
N GLN A 409 0.73 -10.10 -15.62
CA GLN A 409 0.62 -10.05 -17.08
C GLN A 409 -0.46 -10.97 -17.65
N ASP A 410 -0.74 -12.10 -16.98
CA ASP A 410 -1.64 -13.12 -17.49
C ASP A 410 -3.04 -12.98 -16.87
N SER A 411 -4.00 -12.51 -17.68
CA SER A 411 -5.40 -12.36 -17.27
C SER A 411 -6.17 -13.68 -17.24
N SER A 412 -5.64 -14.77 -17.82
CA SER A 412 -6.37 -16.03 -17.95
C SER A 412 -6.72 -16.67 -16.60
N LEU A 413 -5.90 -16.42 -15.57
CA LEU A 413 -6.05 -16.97 -14.23
C LEU A 413 -6.69 -15.97 -13.24
N GLU A 414 -7.08 -14.77 -13.70
CA GLU A 414 -7.69 -13.75 -12.83
C GLU A 414 -8.93 -14.27 -12.11
N PHE A 415 -9.76 -15.10 -12.78
CA PHE A 415 -10.96 -15.66 -12.16
C PHE A 415 -10.64 -16.61 -10.98
N LEU A 416 -9.51 -17.35 -11.03
CA LEU A 416 -9.08 -18.22 -9.93
C LEU A 416 -8.70 -17.38 -8.71
N SER A 417 -7.95 -16.29 -8.91
CA SER A 417 -7.61 -15.36 -7.84
C SER A 417 -8.86 -14.71 -7.24
N SER A 418 -9.79 -14.24 -8.08
CA SER A 418 -11.05 -13.63 -7.64
C SER A 418 -11.93 -14.63 -6.87
N LEU A 419 -12.00 -15.87 -7.32
CA LEU A 419 -12.74 -16.95 -6.64
C LEU A 419 -12.12 -17.29 -5.29
N PHE A 420 -10.80 -17.39 -5.21
CA PHE A 420 -10.07 -17.63 -3.96
C PHE A 420 -10.41 -16.56 -2.92
N PHE A 421 -10.22 -15.27 -3.27
CA PHE A 421 -10.50 -14.18 -2.34
C PHE A 421 -11.98 -14.08 -1.98
N SER A 422 -12.89 -14.25 -2.94
CA SER A 422 -14.34 -14.22 -2.69
C SER A 422 -14.75 -15.30 -1.69
N GLN A 423 -14.28 -16.54 -1.88
CA GLN A 423 -14.54 -17.61 -0.94
C GLN A 423 -13.86 -17.36 0.41
N MET A 424 -12.62 -16.89 0.42
CA MET A 424 -11.86 -16.62 1.64
C MET A 424 -12.59 -15.59 2.52
N PHE A 425 -13.00 -14.45 1.95
CA PHE A 425 -13.79 -13.46 2.68
C PHE A 425 -15.11 -14.06 3.20
N SER A 426 -15.83 -14.81 2.35
CA SER A 426 -17.08 -15.47 2.76
C SER A 426 -16.88 -16.44 3.93
N HIS A 427 -15.88 -17.31 3.86
CA HIS A 427 -15.56 -18.30 4.89
C HIS A 427 -15.13 -17.64 6.20
N LEU A 428 -14.24 -16.64 6.15
CA LEU A 428 -13.82 -15.91 7.35
C LEU A 428 -14.99 -15.14 7.99
N MET A 429 -15.82 -14.45 7.20
CA MET A 429 -17.00 -13.74 7.73
C MET A 429 -18.03 -14.71 8.31
N ASN A 430 -18.24 -15.87 7.68
CA ASN A 430 -19.13 -16.91 8.18
C ASN A 430 -18.60 -17.53 9.47
N TYR A 431 -17.30 -17.80 9.55
CA TYR A 431 -16.65 -18.29 10.75
C TYR A 431 -16.79 -17.27 11.89
N ALA A 432 -16.47 -16.00 11.64
CA ALA A 432 -16.65 -14.91 12.60
C ALA A 432 -18.10 -14.83 13.12
N ARG A 433 -19.09 -14.98 12.24
CA ARG A 433 -20.51 -14.97 12.61
C ARG A 433 -20.94 -16.16 13.45
N ARG A 434 -20.50 -17.38 13.11
CA ARG A 434 -20.98 -18.63 13.71
C ARG A 434 -20.20 -19.05 14.95
N LYS A 435 -18.89 -18.75 14.98
CA LYS A 435 -17.94 -19.24 15.99
C LYS A 435 -17.23 -18.13 16.75
N GLY A 436 -17.23 -16.91 16.22
CA GLY A 436 -16.55 -15.76 16.80
C GLY A 436 -17.31 -15.12 17.97
N GLU A 437 -16.59 -14.67 18.98
CA GLU A 437 -17.16 -13.89 20.07
C GLU A 437 -17.65 -12.53 19.54
N ARG A 438 -18.90 -12.17 19.85
CA ARG A 438 -19.56 -10.95 19.34
C ARG A 438 -19.50 -10.83 17.80
N GLY A 439 -19.41 -11.95 17.10
CA GLY A 439 -19.33 -11.96 15.65
C GLY A 439 -17.96 -11.57 15.06
N ARG A 440 -16.88 -11.57 15.86
CA ARG A 440 -15.52 -11.23 15.41
C ARG A 440 -14.60 -12.45 15.41
N LEU A 441 -13.59 -12.46 14.54
CA LEU A 441 -12.58 -13.51 14.49
C LEU A 441 -11.74 -13.53 15.78
N PRO A 442 -11.44 -14.72 16.34
CA PRO A 442 -10.47 -14.87 17.44
C PRO A 442 -9.10 -14.27 17.15
N VAL A 443 -8.61 -14.44 15.91
CA VAL A 443 -7.36 -13.84 15.43
C VAL A 443 -7.69 -12.79 14.37
N ILE A 444 -7.11 -11.60 14.49
CA ILE A 444 -7.25 -10.54 13.48
C ILE A 444 -6.58 -11.01 12.19
N VAL A 445 -7.27 -10.83 11.07
CA VAL A 445 -6.76 -11.18 9.73
C VAL A 445 -6.48 -9.92 8.95
N ASN A 446 -5.22 -9.72 8.57
CA ASN A 446 -4.80 -8.65 7.68
C ASN A 446 -4.68 -9.17 6.25
N VAL A 447 -5.44 -8.57 5.35
CA VAL A 447 -5.46 -8.91 3.92
C VAL A 447 -4.73 -7.79 3.17
N CYS A 448 -3.45 -8.01 2.88
CA CYS A 448 -2.60 -7.06 2.19
C CYS A 448 -2.57 -7.39 0.70
N LEU A 449 -3.29 -6.58 -0.06
CA LEU A 449 -3.48 -6.74 -1.50
C LEU A 449 -2.46 -5.84 -2.21
N GLU A 450 -1.22 -6.33 -2.31
CA GLU A 450 -0.21 -5.67 -3.14
C GLU A 450 -0.66 -5.72 -4.61
N GLU A 451 -0.54 -4.57 -5.29
CA GLU A 451 -1.05 -4.41 -6.66
C GLU A 451 -2.49 -4.91 -6.79
N PHE A 452 -3.36 -4.37 -5.93
CA PHE A 452 -4.78 -4.75 -5.84
C PHE A 452 -5.48 -4.80 -7.20
N CYS A 453 -5.07 -3.93 -8.13
CA CYS A 453 -5.59 -3.86 -9.48
C CYS A 453 -5.06 -4.96 -10.43
N ASN A 454 -4.30 -5.96 -9.96
CA ASN A 454 -3.95 -7.16 -10.72
C ASN A 454 -4.85 -8.35 -10.35
N ILE A 455 -5.58 -8.28 -9.23
CA ILE A 455 -6.54 -9.32 -8.83
C ILE A 455 -7.80 -9.20 -9.68
N GLY A 456 -8.29 -10.32 -10.23
CA GLY A 456 -9.57 -10.36 -10.94
C GLY A 456 -10.69 -9.65 -10.16
N LYS A 457 -11.59 -8.97 -10.87
CA LYS A 457 -12.60 -8.08 -10.24
C LYS A 457 -13.35 -8.83 -9.13
N LEU A 458 -13.22 -8.32 -7.90
CA LEU A 458 -13.91 -8.86 -6.74
C LEU A 458 -15.36 -8.35 -6.75
N VAL A 459 -16.31 -9.26 -6.95
CA VAL A 459 -17.73 -8.93 -7.02
C VAL A 459 -18.20 -8.36 -5.68
N ASP A 460 -18.90 -7.22 -5.71
CA ASP A 460 -19.47 -6.56 -4.54
C ASP A 460 -18.44 -6.23 -3.42
N PHE A 461 -17.15 -6.05 -3.78
CA PHE A 461 -16.08 -5.88 -2.80
C PHE A 461 -16.26 -4.68 -1.85
N LYS A 462 -16.93 -3.62 -2.30
CA LYS A 462 -17.32 -2.49 -1.44
C LYS A 462 -18.17 -2.90 -0.23
N LYS A 463 -19.11 -3.84 -0.42
CA LYS A 463 -19.93 -4.40 0.67
C LYS A 463 -19.08 -5.27 1.57
N VAL A 464 -18.18 -6.07 0.98
CA VAL A 464 -17.24 -6.91 1.72
C VAL A 464 -16.36 -6.08 2.64
N LEU A 465 -15.75 -4.98 2.15
CA LEU A 465 -14.93 -4.07 2.96
C LEU A 465 -15.70 -3.49 4.14
N SER A 466 -16.92 -3.00 3.89
CA SER A 466 -17.77 -2.43 4.93
C SER A 466 -18.07 -3.43 6.06
N VAL A 467 -18.35 -4.69 5.71
CA VAL A 467 -18.67 -5.74 6.68
C VAL A 467 -17.41 -6.26 7.40
N CYS A 468 -16.30 -6.46 6.69
CA CYS A 468 -15.04 -7.02 7.20
C CYS A 468 -14.50 -6.27 8.43
N ARG A 469 -14.66 -4.94 8.46
CA ARG A 469 -14.33 -4.07 9.61
C ARG A 469 -14.85 -4.63 10.93
N SER A 470 -16.13 -5.01 10.95
CA SER A 470 -16.79 -5.49 12.17
C SER A 470 -16.30 -6.88 12.58
N ARG A 471 -15.84 -7.69 11.62
CA ARG A 471 -15.44 -9.09 11.79
C ARG A 471 -13.99 -9.27 12.25
N GLY A 472 -13.20 -8.20 12.34
CA GLY A 472 -11.76 -8.31 12.66
C GLY A 472 -10.91 -8.67 11.45
N ILE A 473 -11.37 -8.31 10.24
CA ILE A 473 -10.63 -8.44 8.99
C ILE A 473 -10.26 -7.04 8.51
N HIS A 474 -8.98 -6.80 8.26
CA HIS A 474 -8.45 -5.49 7.86
C HIS A 474 -7.74 -5.59 6.52
N CYS A 475 -8.29 -4.94 5.50
CA CYS A 475 -7.69 -4.90 4.16
C CYS A 475 -6.73 -3.71 3.98
N GLN A 476 -5.55 -3.97 3.41
CA GLN A 476 -4.60 -2.97 2.94
C GLN A 476 -4.61 -3.02 1.41
N LEU A 477 -5.25 -2.02 0.79
CA LEU A 477 -5.39 -1.90 -0.66
C LEU A 477 -4.22 -1.07 -1.18
N ILE A 478 -3.37 -1.66 -2.00
CA ILE A 478 -2.17 -1.01 -2.51
C ILE A 478 -2.30 -0.88 -4.02
N VAL A 479 -2.38 0.35 -4.50
CA VAL A 479 -2.58 0.67 -5.93
C VAL A 479 -1.45 1.53 -6.46
N GLN A 480 -1.16 1.41 -7.76
CA GLN A 480 -0.14 2.24 -8.39
C GLN A 480 -0.63 3.68 -8.56
N SER A 481 -1.89 3.84 -8.98
CA SER A 481 -2.57 5.11 -9.17
C SER A 481 -4.08 4.96 -8.95
N ILE A 482 -4.77 6.08 -8.72
CA ILE A 482 -6.23 6.12 -8.69
C ILE A 482 -6.80 5.81 -10.08
N SER A 483 -6.14 6.19 -11.16
CA SER A 483 -6.59 5.87 -12.53
C SER A 483 -6.70 4.37 -12.77
N GLN A 484 -5.69 3.60 -12.37
CA GLN A 484 -5.73 2.14 -12.47
C GLN A 484 -6.89 1.54 -11.65
N LEU A 485 -7.18 2.13 -10.47
CA LEU A 485 -8.31 1.70 -9.64
C LEU A 485 -9.66 2.06 -10.28
N SER A 486 -9.78 3.25 -10.90
CA SER A 486 -11.01 3.70 -11.54
C SER A 486 -11.35 2.89 -12.78
N ASP A 487 -10.34 2.43 -13.51
CA ASP A 487 -10.53 1.61 -14.71
C ASP A 487 -11.05 0.21 -14.34
N ARG A 488 -10.53 -0.39 -13.26
CA ARG A 488 -11.00 -1.71 -12.79
C ARG A 488 -12.35 -1.66 -12.07
N TYR A 489 -12.60 -0.60 -11.31
CA TYR A 489 -13.82 -0.40 -10.52
C TYR A 489 -14.57 0.85 -10.99
N GLU A 490 -15.25 0.71 -12.14
CA GLU A 490 -16.02 1.75 -12.83
C GLU A 490 -17.20 2.32 -12.02
N LYS A 491 -17.92 3.30 -12.60
CA LYS A 491 -19.21 3.83 -12.09
C LYS A 491 -19.17 4.27 -10.62
N LYS A 492 -18.06 4.91 -10.21
CA LYS A 492 -17.79 5.38 -8.83
C LYS A 492 -17.58 4.28 -7.79
N GLU A 493 -17.49 3.00 -8.18
CA GLU A 493 -17.15 1.92 -7.24
C GLU A 493 -15.79 2.19 -6.57
N TRP A 494 -14.80 2.67 -7.33
CA TRP A 494 -13.49 3.05 -6.80
C TRP A 494 -13.55 4.11 -5.68
N GLU A 495 -14.45 5.10 -5.78
CA GLU A 495 -14.62 6.13 -4.74
C GLU A 495 -15.16 5.52 -3.44
N GLU A 496 -16.10 4.58 -3.55
CA GLU A 496 -16.66 3.85 -2.40
C GLU A 496 -15.60 2.95 -1.73
N LEU A 497 -14.71 2.33 -2.50
CA LEU A 497 -13.59 1.55 -1.97
C LEU A 497 -12.64 2.44 -1.15
N ILE A 498 -12.25 3.59 -1.69
CA ILE A 498 -11.43 4.57 -0.97
C ILE A 498 -12.18 5.10 0.27
N GLY A 499 -13.49 5.32 0.16
CA GLY A 499 -14.34 5.82 1.26
C GLY A 499 -14.41 4.87 2.47
N ASN A 500 -14.18 3.57 2.28
CA ASN A 500 -14.13 2.58 3.37
C ASN A 500 -12.75 2.52 4.07
N CYS A 501 -11.73 3.19 3.53
CA CYS A 501 -10.38 3.24 4.08
C CYS A 501 -10.18 4.52 4.91
N ASP A 502 -10.15 4.39 6.25
CA ASP A 502 -9.94 5.53 7.14
C ASP A 502 -8.49 6.03 7.12
N ILE A 503 -7.55 5.17 6.70
CA ILE A 503 -6.14 5.47 6.53
C ILE A 503 -5.84 5.53 5.05
N GLN A 504 -5.27 6.65 4.59
CA GLN A 504 -4.74 6.76 3.23
C GLN A 504 -3.30 7.23 3.25
N ILE A 505 -2.44 6.58 2.47
CA ILE A 505 -1.01 6.85 2.42
C ILE A 505 -0.63 7.11 0.96
N CYS A 506 -0.11 8.30 0.66
CA CYS A 506 0.51 8.60 -0.63
C CYS A 506 2.04 8.52 -0.47
N LEU A 507 2.65 7.53 -1.12
CA LEU A 507 4.11 7.33 -1.16
C LEU A 507 4.77 8.11 -2.31
N GLY A 508 3.98 8.77 -3.15
CA GLY A 508 4.41 9.48 -4.36
C GLY A 508 3.62 9.01 -5.57
N CYS A 509 3.23 9.93 -6.44
CA CYS A 509 2.42 9.66 -7.63
C CYS A 509 2.98 10.37 -8.86
N ASN A 510 2.84 9.74 -10.02
CA ASN A 510 3.23 10.33 -11.30
C ASN A 510 2.02 10.87 -12.08
N ASP A 511 0.82 10.37 -11.78
CA ASP A 511 -0.40 10.71 -12.50
C ASP A 511 -1.11 11.95 -11.93
N GLN A 512 -1.73 12.72 -12.82
CA GLN A 512 -2.41 13.97 -12.44
C GLN A 512 -3.67 13.72 -11.61
N MET A 513 -4.39 12.62 -11.86
CA MET A 513 -5.62 12.29 -11.16
C MET A 513 -5.36 12.08 -9.67
N THR A 514 -4.38 11.23 -9.33
CA THR A 514 -3.98 10.97 -7.93
C THR A 514 -3.43 12.22 -7.27
N ALA A 515 -2.59 13.00 -7.97
CA ALA A 515 -2.04 14.24 -7.43
C ALA A 515 -3.12 15.27 -7.07
N LYS A 516 -4.09 15.49 -7.97
CA LYS A 516 -5.25 16.36 -7.71
C LYS A 516 -6.09 15.83 -6.55
N TYR A 517 -6.40 14.53 -6.55
CA TYR A 517 -7.18 13.91 -5.48
C TYR A 517 -6.52 14.09 -4.10
N ILE A 518 -5.21 13.85 -3.99
CA ILE A 518 -4.48 14.01 -2.73
C ILE A 518 -4.37 15.49 -2.33
N SER A 519 -4.15 16.40 -3.28
CA SER A 519 -4.20 17.85 -3.04
C SER A 519 -5.53 18.27 -2.44
N ASP A 520 -6.64 17.84 -3.06
CA ASP A 520 -8.00 18.16 -2.61
C ASP A 520 -8.29 17.57 -1.22
N LYS A 521 -7.83 16.35 -0.95
CA LYS A 521 -7.92 15.72 0.39
C LYS A 521 -7.06 16.42 1.45
N CYS A 522 -5.93 17.00 1.09
CA CYS A 522 -5.13 17.83 1.99
C CYS A 522 -5.85 19.14 2.33
N GLY A 523 -6.74 19.60 1.46
CA GLY A 523 -7.61 20.75 1.68
C GLY A 523 -6.92 22.10 1.49
N ILE A 524 -7.68 23.16 1.78
CA ILE A 524 -7.29 24.55 1.51
C ILE A 524 -6.84 25.24 2.79
N VAL A 525 -5.80 26.06 2.68
CA VAL A 525 -5.28 26.93 3.72
C VAL A 525 -5.49 28.39 3.36
N THR A 526 -5.70 29.20 4.40
CA THR A 526 -5.69 30.66 4.28
C THR A 526 -4.26 31.15 4.44
N ILE A 527 -3.70 31.78 3.42
CA ILE A 527 -2.36 32.36 3.46
C ILE A 527 -2.43 33.89 3.54
N ARG A 528 -1.46 34.48 4.23
CA ARG A 528 -1.21 35.92 4.15
C ARG A 528 -0.35 36.24 2.95
N VAL A 529 -0.81 37.18 2.14
CA VAL A 529 -0.04 37.79 1.07
C VAL A 529 0.27 39.22 1.48
N ASP A 530 1.56 39.50 1.65
CA ASP A 530 2.04 40.86 1.89
C ASP A 530 2.45 41.46 0.55
N ASN A 531 1.67 42.43 0.05
CA ASN A 531 2.04 43.19 -1.14
C ASN A 531 2.78 44.45 -0.69
N ASN A 532 4.08 44.51 -1.01
CA ASN A 532 4.92 45.66 -0.71
C ASN A 532 5.08 46.49 -1.97
N GLN A 533 4.47 47.67 -2.00
CA GLN A 533 4.68 48.62 -3.09
C GLN A 533 5.84 49.54 -2.73
N PHE A 534 6.97 49.35 -3.42
CA PHE A 534 8.09 50.28 -3.38
C PHE A 534 8.02 51.17 -4.63
N PRO A 535 7.58 52.44 -4.52
CA PRO A 535 7.66 53.33 -5.67
C PRO A 535 9.14 53.51 -6.06
N LEU A 536 9.50 53.05 -7.27
CA LEU A 536 10.80 53.33 -7.88
C LEU A 536 10.83 54.81 -8.26
N MET A 537 11.87 55.55 -7.82
CA MET A 537 12.02 56.94 -8.22
C MET A 537 12.41 57.01 -9.71
N PRO A 538 11.86 57.96 -10.50
CA PRO A 538 12.49 58.36 -11.75
C PRO A 538 13.92 58.85 -11.44
N LEU A 539 14.87 58.55 -12.33
CA LEU A 539 16.30 58.83 -12.16
C LEU A 539 16.65 60.31 -11.84
N PHE A 540 15.69 61.24 -11.98
CA PHE A 540 15.87 62.70 -11.85
C PHE A 540 14.79 63.39 -11.00
N SER A 541 14.28 62.76 -9.93
CA SER A 541 13.34 63.44 -9.02
C SER A 541 14.09 64.19 -7.88
N PRO A 542 13.82 65.50 -7.68
CA PRO A 542 14.51 66.31 -6.68
C PRO A 542 14.10 65.92 -5.25
N VAL A 543 15.08 65.99 -4.36
CA VAL A 543 15.07 65.56 -2.96
C VAL A 543 13.99 66.27 -2.13
N TYR A 544 12.74 65.78 -2.15
CA TYR A 544 11.72 66.13 -1.15
C TYR A 544 10.74 64.97 -0.94
N ASN A 545 11.05 64.10 0.03
CA ASN A 545 10.11 63.41 0.91
C ASN A 545 10.88 62.59 1.96
N SER A 546 11.11 63.18 3.14
CA SER A 546 11.84 62.58 4.28
C SER A 546 11.06 61.46 5.00
N THR A 547 9.86 61.12 4.54
CA THR A 547 9.05 60.03 5.06
C THR A 547 8.51 59.26 3.87
N ARG A 548 9.17 58.17 3.50
CA ARG A 548 8.68 57.24 2.48
C ARG A 548 7.34 56.69 2.98
N PRO A 549 6.20 56.88 2.28
CA PRO A 549 5.00 56.12 2.59
C PRO A 549 5.26 54.66 2.16
N TYR A 550 5.80 53.86 3.09
CA TYR A 550 5.86 52.42 2.93
C TYR A 550 4.43 51.89 3.05
N SER A 551 3.79 51.66 1.91
CA SER A 551 2.47 51.02 1.86
C SER A 551 2.67 49.51 1.82
N GLN A 552 2.28 48.84 2.90
CA GLN A 552 2.17 47.39 2.95
C GLN A 552 0.69 47.03 3.09
N THR A 553 0.13 46.45 2.04
CA THR A 553 -1.22 45.90 2.09
C THR A 553 -1.12 44.42 2.44
N ARG A 554 -1.88 43.99 3.45
CA ARG A 554 -2.00 42.59 3.84
C ARG A 554 -3.34 42.08 3.36
N SER A 555 -3.33 41.06 2.50
CA SER A 555 -4.53 40.37 2.08
C SER A 555 -4.48 38.91 2.50
N ASN A 556 -5.65 38.33 2.70
CA ASN A 556 -5.81 36.89 2.90
C ASN A 556 -6.18 36.27 1.54
N THR A 557 -5.59 35.13 1.22
CA THR A 557 -5.87 34.42 -0.05
C THR A 557 -5.94 32.92 0.21
N GLN A 558 -6.71 32.21 -0.62
CA GLN A 558 -6.81 30.76 -0.56
C GLN A 558 -5.66 30.08 -1.31
N ARG A 559 -5.11 28.99 -0.76
CA ARG A 559 -4.14 28.12 -1.41
C ARG A 559 -4.39 26.67 -1.00
N ALA A 560 -4.24 25.71 -1.89
CA ALA A 560 -4.18 24.30 -1.49
C ALA A 560 -3.01 24.08 -0.51
N LEU A 561 -3.21 23.25 0.53
CA LEU A 561 -2.15 22.95 1.50
C LEU A 561 -0.93 22.37 0.79
N MET A 562 -1.15 21.48 -0.18
CA MET A 562 -0.17 21.06 -1.17
C MET A 562 -0.81 21.15 -2.54
N GLN A 563 -0.17 21.84 -3.46
CA GLN A 563 -0.61 21.88 -4.86
C GLN A 563 -0.35 20.53 -5.52
N PRO A 564 -1.11 20.16 -6.57
CA PRO A 564 -0.90 18.88 -7.27
C PRO A 564 0.54 18.68 -7.76
N ASP A 565 1.20 19.74 -8.23
CA ASP A 565 2.60 19.70 -8.65
C ASP A 565 3.58 19.53 -7.49
N GLU A 566 3.24 19.99 -6.28
CA GLU A 566 4.01 19.77 -5.06
C GLU A 566 3.85 18.33 -4.54
N VAL A 567 2.67 17.72 -4.75
CA VAL A 567 2.43 16.30 -4.43
C VAL A 567 3.24 15.40 -5.37
N GLN A 568 3.29 15.71 -6.66
CA GLN A 568 4.10 14.95 -7.64
C GLN A 568 5.60 15.10 -7.41
N ARG A 569 6.05 16.30 -6.99
CA ARG A 569 7.47 16.59 -6.70
C ARG A 569 7.85 16.36 -5.24
N MET A 570 7.03 15.63 -4.48
CA MET A 570 7.33 15.27 -3.10
C MET A 570 8.62 14.45 -3.03
N ASP A 571 9.46 14.72 -2.03
CA ASP A 571 10.70 13.96 -1.80
C ASP A 571 10.39 12.46 -1.68
N ASN A 572 11.13 11.62 -2.40
CA ASN A 572 10.99 10.17 -2.38
C ASN A 572 11.20 9.54 -0.99
N ARG A 573 11.80 10.25 -0.04
CA ARG A 573 11.93 9.82 1.37
C ARG A 573 10.68 10.13 2.20
N GLN A 574 9.74 10.92 1.67
CA GLN A 574 8.56 11.39 2.38
C GLN A 574 7.28 10.70 1.90
N CYS A 575 6.27 10.69 2.75
CA CYS A 575 4.93 10.23 2.44
C CYS A 575 3.88 11.14 3.09
N LEU A 576 2.72 11.23 2.45
CA LEU A 576 1.54 11.88 3.00
C LEU A 576 0.64 10.84 3.62
N VAL A 577 0.23 11.06 4.86
CA VAL A 577 -0.72 10.21 5.57
C VAL A 577 -1.97 11.01 5.90
N LEU A 578 -3.11 10.53 5.44
CA LEU A 578 -4.43 11.10 5.65
C LEU A 578 -5.22 10.16 6.56
N LEU A 579 -5.81 10.72 7.61
CA LEU A 579 -6.66 9.97 8.55
C LEU A 579 -8.05 10.59 8.57
N ARG A 580 -9.10 9.76 8.58
CA ARG A 580 -10.49 10.25 8.57
C ARG A 580 -10.75 11.23 9.73
N GLY A 581 -11.26 12.41 9.39
CA GLY A 581 -11.61 13.45 10.35
C GLY A 581 -10.41 14.16 11.00
N GLN A 582 -9.21 13.99 10.45
CA GLN A 582 -7.97 14.56 10.97
C GLN A 582 -7.22 15.33 9.89
N ARG A 583 -6.32 16.22 10.32
CA ARG A 583 -5.41 16.94 9.42
C ARG A 583 -4.38 16.00 8.78
N PRO A 584 -3.94 16.28 7.54
CA PRO A 584 -2.90 15.50 6.87
C PRO A 584 -1.57 15.52 7.64
N MET A 585 -0.77 14.48 7.48
CA MET A 585 0.59 14.40 8.02
C MET A 585 1.59 14.21 6.89
N LEU A 586 2.63 15.04 6.87
CA LEU A 586 3.84 14.79 6.08
C LEU A 586 4.85 14.05 6.95
N LEU A 587 5.09 12.77 6.63
CA LEU A 587 5.99 11.88 7.35
C LEU A 587 7.14 11.42 6.44
N TYR A 588 8.13 10.75 7.01
CA TYR A 588 9.16 10.03 6.26
C TYR A 588 8.80 8.55 6.13
N LYS A 589 9.16 7.95 5.00
CA LYS A 589 8.95 6.52 4.73
C LYS A 589 9.74 5.65 5.69
N ILE A 590 9.19 4.50 6.02
CA ILE A 590 9.79 3.52 6.92
C ILE A 590 10.88 2.76 6.15
N ILE A 591 12.00 2.45 6.82
CA ILE A 591 13.04 1.59 6.25
C ILE A 591 13.00 0.25 7.00
N PRO A 592 12.79 -0.90 6.34
CA PRO A 592 12.65 -2.19 7.02
C PRO A 592 13.82 -2.58 7.90
N ASP A 593 15.04 -2.21 7.50
CA ASP A 593 16.29 -2.52 8.19
C ASP A 593 16.34 -1.96 9.62
N GLU A 594 15.47 -0.99 9.92
CA GLU A 594 15.30 -0.40 11.24
C GLU A 594 14.59 -1.35 12.23
N PHE A 595 13.90 -2.37 11.73
CA PHE A 595 13.23 -3.38 12.55
C PHE A 595 14.22 -4.48 12.91
N SER A 596 14.38 -4.76 14.20
CA SER A 596 15.21 -5.88 14.67
C SER A 596 14.83 -7.21 14.03
N ALA A 597 13.54 -7.45 13.79
CA ALA A 597 13.04 -8.64 13.11
C ALA A 597 13.47 -8.76 11.64
N PHE A 598 13.82 -7.67 10.98
CA PHE A 598 14.26 -7.69 9.57
C PHE A 598 15.59 -8.41 9.39
N GLN A 599 16.47 -8.37 10.39
CA GLN A 599 17.75 -9.08 10.36
C GLN A 599 17.59 -10.61 10.46
N ASN A 600 16.42 -11.08 10.91
CA ASN A 600 16.11 -12.49 11.08
C ASN A 600 15.35 -13.08 9.88
N LEU A 601 15.20 -12.32 8.78
CA LEU A 601 14.58 -12.82 7.56
C LEU A 601 15.43 -13.92 6.94
N ARG A 602 14.78 -15.02 6.55
CA ARG A 602 15.41 -16.15 5.89
C ARG A 602 14.85 -16.29 4.48
N TYR A 603 15.71 -16.05 3.50
CA TYR A 603 15.38 -16.32 2.09
C TYR A 603 15.12 -17.82 1.91
N THR A 604 13.99 -18.16 1.28
CA THR A 604 13.57 -19.54 0.98
C THR A 604 12.98 -19.51 -0.43
N PRO A 605 13.69 -19.97 -1.46
CA PRO A 605 13.21 -19.88 -2.84
C PRO A 605 11.92 -20.69 -3.02
N VAL A 606 11.03 -20.23 -3.90
CA VAL A 606 9.75 -20.92 -4.18
C VAL A 606 9.98 -22.36 -4.65
N THR A 607 11.02 -22.58 -5.45
CA THR A 607 11.35 -23.88 -6.07
C THR A 607 11.66 -24.98 -5.06
N GLU A 608 12.12 -24.64 -3.85
CA GLU A 608 12.37 -25.60 -2.77
C GLU A 608 11.07 -26.07 -2.08
N TYR A 609 9.95 -25.37 -2.28
CA TYR A 609 8.69 -25.70 -1.63
C TYR A 609 7.94 -26.84 -2.35
N VAL A 610 7.82 -28.00 -1.69
CA VAL A 610 7.06 -29.14 -2.24
C VAL A 610 5.71 -29.30 -1.53
N PRO A 611 4.57 -29.09 -2.21
CA PRO A 611 3.23 -29.20 -1.65
C PRO A 611 2.82 -30.66 -1.37
N ALA A 612 1.76 -30.88 -0.57
CA ALA A 612 1.41 -32.24 -0.13
C ALA A 612 0.86 -33.11 -1.27
N TRP A 613 0.03 -32.56 -2.16
CA TRP A 613 -0.51 -33.27 -3.32
C TRP A 613 0.60 -33.82 -4.23
N ARG A 614 1.69 -33.06 -4.39
CA ARG A 614 2.82 -33.49 -5.20
C ARG A 614 3.57 -34.64 -4.53
N LYS A 615 3.79 -34.56 -3.21
CA LYS A 615 4.40 -35.65 -2.42
C LYS A 615 3.58 -36.94 -2.51
N LEU A 616 2.25 -36.83 -2.50
CA LEU A 616 1.36 -37.98 -2.67
C LEU A 616 1.54 -38.63 -4.05
N LEU A 617 1.49 -37.83 -5.12
CA LEU A 617 1.68 -38.32 -6.49
C LEU A 617 3.08 -38.90 -6.74
N GLU A 618 4.12 -38.39 -6.08
CA GLU A 618 5.48 -38.92 -6.17
C GLU A 618 5.68 -40.21 -5.36
N ALA A 619 4.82 -40.46 -4.35
CA ALA A 619 4.84 -41.67 -3.54
C ALA A 619 4.09 -42.84 -4.19
N GLU A 620 2.96 -42.58 -4.87
CA GLU A 620 2.15 -43.58 -5.58
C GLU A 620 2.95 -44.52 -6.52
N PRO A 621 3.86 -44.04 -7.40
CA PRO A 621 4.63 -44.93 -8.26
C PRO A 621 5.69 -45.75 -7.51
N LYS A 622 6.12 -45.34 -6.31
CA LYS A 622 7.09 -46.10 -5.50
C LYS A 622 6.42 -47.25 -4.74
N GLU A 623 5.18 -47.09 -4.30
CA GLU A 623 4.41 -48.18 -3.67
C GLU A 623 3.99 -49.25 -4.69
N ALA A 624 3.57 -48.86 -5.90
CA ALA A 624 3.26 -49.82 -6.97
C ALA A 624 4.51 -50.60 -7.45
N ALA A 625 5.69 -49.95 -7.47
CA ALA A 625 6.96 -50.60 -7.78
C ALA A 625 7.46 -51.51 -6.64
N ALA A 626 7.19 -51.17 -5.37
CA ALA A 626 7.52 -52.02 -4.22
C ALA A 626 6.62 -53.27 -4.15
N PHE A 627 5.33 -53.13 -4.44
CA PHE A 627 4.39 -54.26 -4.49
C PHE A 627 4.72 -55.24 -5.63
N SER A 628 5.15 -54.74 -6.78
CA SER A 628 5.56 -55.58 -7.91
C SER A 628 6.93 -56.24 -7.73
N ALA A 629 7.75 -55.77 -6.78
CA ALA A 629 9.03 -56.38 -6.43
C ALA A 629 8.90 -57.50 -5.38
N GLU A 630 7.86 -57.50 -4.54
CA GLU A 630 7.60 -58.57 -3.55
C GLU A 630 6.90 -59.80 -4.17
N ASP A 631 6.19 -59.66 -5.29
CA ASP A 631 5.51 -60.76 -6.00
C ASP A 631 6.36 -61.39 -7.14
N ALA A 632 7.61 -60.95 -7.33
CA ALA A 632 8.49 -61.47 -8.36
C ALA A 632 9.46 -62.53 -7.80
N GLU A 633 9.02 -63.80 -7.74
CA GLU A 633 9.96 -64.93 -7.66
C GLU A 633 10.84 -64.97 -8.92
N PRO A 634 12.17 -65.14 -8.79
CA PRO A 634 13.05 -65.17 -9.95
C PRO A 634 12.82 -66.46 -10.76
N PRO A 635 12.72 -66.39 -12.10
CA PRO A 635 12.61 -67.60 -12.91
C PRO A 635 13.91 -68.40 -12.84
N SER A 636 13.74 -69.71 -12.68
CA SER A 636 14.79 -70.73 -12.66
C SER A 636 15.66 -70.66 -13.91
N ALA A 637 16.97 -70.59 -13.70
CA ALA A 637 17.99 -70.66 -14.74
C ALA A 637 17.93 -72.00 -15.49
N GLN A 638 17.78 -71.95 -16.81
CA GLN A 638 18.19 -73.02 -17.71
C GLN A 638 19.36 -72.54 -18.56
N ASN A 639 20.43 -73.34 -18.48
CA ASN A 639 21.70 -73.17 -19.15
C ASN A 639 21.56 -73.30 -20.68
N THR A 640 22.08 -72.31 -21.40
CA THR A 640 22.79 -72.54 -22.66
C THR A 640 24.05 -71.68 -22.67
N ASP A 641 25.16 -72.35 -22.96
CA ASP A 641 26.54 -71.84 -22.97
C ASP A 641 27.06 -71.98 -24.44
N PRO A 642 28.24 -71.49 -24.84
CA PRO A 642 28.53 -70.11 -25.22
C PRO A 642 29.11 -70.00 -26.65
N SER A 643 29.15 -68.79 -27.24
CA SER A 643 30.01 -68.47 -28.40
C SER A 643 30.19 -66.96 -28.59
N PRO A 644 31.27 -66.51 -29.26
CA PRO A 644 32.35 -65.79 -28.57
C PRO A 644 32.35 -64.27 -28.78
N SER A 645 33.06 -63.58 -27.88
CA SER A 645 33.42 -62.17 -27.96
C SER A 645 34.29 -61.85 -29.19
N PRO A 646 34.20 -60.60 -29.68
CA PRO A 646 35.38 -59.89 -30.13
C PRO A 646 35.52 -58.52 -29.45
N GLU A 647 36.65 -58.29 -28.78
CA GLU A 647 37.31 -56.97 -28.67
C GLU A 647 38.39 -56.86 -29.76
N PRO A 648 39.07 -55.72 -29.96
CA PRO A 648 38.59 -54.35 -30.15
C PRO A 648 39.19 -53.76 -31.46
N ALA A 649 38.58 -52.70 -32.03
CA ALA A 649 39.23 -51.93 -33.10
C ALA A 649 39.16 -50.43 -32.82
N ALA A 650 40.34 -49.82 -32.82
CA ALA A 650 40.58 -48.40 -32.59
C ALA A 650 40.51 -47.59 -33.90
N ASP A 651 40.07 -46.33 -33.76
CA ASP A 651 40.20 -45.11 -34.58
C ASP A 651 40.06 -45.13 -36.11
N PRO A 652 39.36 -44.09 -36.63
CA PRO A 652 40.08 -43.13 -37.45
C PRO A 652 39.87 -41.65 -37.06
N GLN A 653 40.97 -40.92 -37.13
CA GLN A 653 41.18 -39.47 -37.00
C GLN A 653 40.44 -38.59 -38.04
N PRO A 654 40.37 -37.26 -37.78
CA PRO A 654 39.42 -36.32 -38.40
C PRO A 654 39.96 -35.63 -39.66
N LYS A 655 39.05 -35.10 -40.49
CA LYS A 655 39.30 -34.27 -41.68
C LYS A 655 38.06 -33.40 -41.99
N PRO A 656 38.19 -32.24 -42.65
CA PRO A 656 38.67 -30.98 -42.09
C PRO A 656 37.60 -29.87 -42.17
N GLU A 657 37.74 -28.84 -41.33
CA GLU A 657 37.00 -27.58 -41.41
C GLU A 657 37.39 -26.77 -42.66
N GLU A 658 36.40 -26.23 -43.36
CA GLU A 658 36.57 -25.17 -44.36
C GLU A 658 35.85 -23.89 -43.90
N ASN A 659 36.65 -22.84 -43.73
CA ASN A 659 36.30 -21.45 -43.51
C ASN A 659 35.61 -20.81 -44.73
N PRO A 660 34.82 -19.75 -44.52
CA PRO A 660 34.81 -18.62 -45.44
C PRO A 660 35.47 -17.40 -44.79
N GLU A 661 36.56 -16.93 -45.40
CA GLU A 661 37.23 -15.67 -45.09
C GLU A 661 36.47 -14.44 -45.65
N GLU A 662 36.44 -13.42 -44.78
CA GLU A 662 36.68 -11.99 -45.02
C GLU A 662 35.75 -11.13 -45.92
N SER A 663 35.10 -10.13 -45.29
CA SER A 663 35.37 -8.72 -45.58
C SER A 663 34.79 -7.78 -44.51
N GLU A 664 35.68 -7.05 -43.85
CA GLU A 664 35.62 -5.67 -43.30
C GLU A 664 34.33 -5.07 -42.71
N LYS A 665 34.51 -4.54 -41.50
CA LYS A 665 33.58 -3.69 -40.74
C LYS A 665 33.50 -2.28 -41.35
N ASP A 666 32.30 -1.83 -41.66
CA ASP A 666 31.96 -0.41 -41.58
C ASP A 666 30.64 -0.25 -40.82
N GLY A 667 30.62 0.71 -39.90
CA GLY A 667 29.53 0.90 -38.94
C GLY A 667 28.38 1.71 -39.51
N ARG A 668 27.15 1.33 -39.17
CA ARG A 668 26.00 2.25 -39.04
C ARG A 668 24.80 1.54 -38.39
N GLU A 669 24.16 2.24 -37.47
CA GLU A 669 22.91 1.88 -36.78
C GLU A 669 21.73 1.82 -37.77
N PRO A 670 20.68 1.00 -37.52
CA PRO A 670 19.45 1.10 -38.29
C PRO A 670 18.58 2.25 -37.78
N VAL A 671 18.38 3.24 -38.65
CA VAL A 671 17.35 4.29 -38.56
C VAL A 671 16.07 3.75 -39.21
N TYR A 672 14.92 3.97 -38.57
CA TYR A 672 13.60 3.74 -39.17
C TYR A 672 13.09 5.06 -39.76
N ASP A 673 12.98 5.13 -41.09
CA ASP A 673 12.38 6.25 -41.83
C ASP A 673 10.85 6.13 -41.88
N TYR A 674 10.17 7.24 -41.58
CA TYR A 674 8.78 7.49 -41.96
C TYR A 674 8.78 8.59 -43.02
N GLU A 675 8.46 8.25 -44.27
CA GLU A 675 8.27 9.22 -45.34
C GLU A 675 6.93 9.94 -45.18
N PHE A 676 6.99 11.27 -45.15
CA PHE A 676 5.86 12.19 -45.29
C PHE A 676 5.79 12.63 -46.76
N GLU A 677 4.71 12.32 -47.46
CA GLU A 677 4.37 12.98 -48.71
C GLU A 677 3.78 14.37 -48.43
N SER A 678 4.45 15.39 -48.96
CA SER A 678 4.01 16.77 -49.00
C SER A 678 3.27 17.05 -50.30
N GLU A 679 2.02 17.51 -50.23
CA GLU A 679 1.48 18.41 -51.24
C GLU A 679 1.01 19.73 -50.60
N ASP A 680 1.57 20.79 -51.17
CA ASP A 680 1.37 22.21 -50.90
C ASP A 680 -0.10 22.64 -51.04
N ASN A 681 -0.56 23.55 -50.16
CA ASN A 681 -1.18 24.81 -50.57
C ASN A 681 -1.68 25.65 -49.38
N GLY A 682 -1.18 26.89 -49.30
CA GLY A 682 -2.05 28.06 -49.15
C GLY A 682 -2.36 28.57 -47.74
N LEU A 683 -1.55 29.54 -47.30
CA LEU A 683 -1.81 30.48 -46.21
C LEU A 683 -3.18 31.18 -46.29
N GLY A 684 -3.86 31.33 -45.15
CA GLY A 684 -5.04 32.18 -44.97
C GLY A 684 -5.39 32.41 -43.50
N MET A 685 -4.73 33.39 -42.87
CA MET A 685 -5.05 33.90 -41.53
C MET A 685 -6.37 34.67 -41.53
N VAL A 686 -7.28 34.39 -40.59
CA VAL A 686 -8.30 35.35 -40.12
C VAL A 686 -8.54 35.18 -38.62
N GLU A 687 -8.24 36.22 -37.84
CA GLU A 687 -8.68 36.43 -36.46
C GLU A 687 -10.20 36.59 -36.38
N LYS A 688 -10.85 36.16 -35.28
CA LYS A 688 -12.05 36.83 -34.76
C LYS A 688 -12.31 36.57 -33.27
N ASN A 689 -12.73 37.66 -32.63
CA ASN A 689 -12.82 37.94 -31.19
C ASN A 689 -14.03 37.35 -30.46
N ALA A 690 -13.95 37.40 -29.13
CA ALA A 690 -15.00 37.20 -28.14
C ALA A 690 -16.18 38.20 -28.25
N ALA A 691 -17.41 37.69 -28.15
CA ALA A 691 -18.59 38.28 -27.46
C ALA A 691 -19.89 37.55 -27.87
N SER A 692 -20.89 37.54 -26.96
CA SER A 692 -22.26 36.99 -27.06
C SER A 692 -22.34 35.46 -27.00
N VAL A 693 -23.15 34.83 -26.14
CA VAL A 693 -24.60 35.02 -25.97
C VAL A 693 -25.00 34.75 -24.50
N VAL A 694 -25.69 35.73 -23.91
CA VAL A 694 -26.59 35.60 -22.76
C VAL A 694 -27.96 35.19 -23.31
N GLY A 695 -28.68 34.33 -22.59
CA GLY A 695 -30.09 34.05 -22.83
C GLY A 695 -30.78 33.73 -21.51
N ASP A 696 -31.27 34.77 -20.85
CA ASP A 696 -32.45 34.71 -19.98
C ASP A 696 -33.66 34.93 -20.89
N ASP A 697 -34.75 34.20 -20.65
CA ASP A 697 -36.11 34.69 -20.82
C ASP A 697 -37.05 33.92 -19.87
N GLU A 698 -37.74 34.72 -19.05
CA GLU A 698 -38.90 34.46 -18.21
C GLU A 698 -40.09 33.95 -19.08
N GLU A 699 -41.23 33.40 -18.66
CA GLU A 699 -42.13 33.59 -17.51
C GLU A 699 -43.31 32.61 -17.76
N GLU A 700 -43.92 31.98 -16.75
CA GLU A 700 -45.38 31.72 -16.75
C GLU A 700 -45.87 31.31 -15.35
N GLU A 701 -46.73 32.16 -14.79
CA GLU A 701 -47.48 31.99 -13.56
C GLU A 701 -48.74 31.13 -13.74
N ASP A 702 -48.98 30.31 -12.71
CA ASP A 702 -50.26 30.02 -12.03
C ASP A 702 -51.50 29.54 -12.82
N CYS A 703 -51.97 28.33 -12.49
CA CYS A 703 -53.39 28.05 -12.19
C CYS A 703 -53.56 26.65 -11.58
N GLY A 704 -54.03 26.61 -10.32
CA GLY A 704 -54.54 25.40 -9.68
C GLY A 704 -55.89 24.92 -10.24
N GLY A 705 -56.14 23.62 -10.16
CA GLY A 705 -57.44 23.04 -10.52
C GLY A 705 -57.55 21.54 -10.19
N ARG A 706 -58.28 21.23 -9.12
CA ARG A 706 -58.77 19.91 -8.68
C ARG A 706 -59.73 19.27 -9.70
N ILE A 707 -60.07 18.00 -9.45
CA ILE A 707 -61.12 17.13 -10.05
C ILE A 707 -60.53 16.30 -11.22
N ARG A 708 -60.43 14.97 -11.18
CA ARG A 708 -61.29 13.93 -10.63
C ARG A 708 -60.50 12.67 -10.28
#